data_AF-A0A0D8XUC4-F1
#
_entry.id   AF-A0A0D8XUC4-F1
#
_cell.length_a   1.000
_cell.length_b   1.000
_cell.length_c   1.000
_cell.angle_alpha   90.00
_cell.angle_beta   90.00
_cell.angle_gamma   90.00
#
_symmetry.space_group_name_H-M   'P 1'
#
loop_
_entity.id
_entity.type
_entity.pdbx_description
1 polymer ?
#
loop_
_entity_poly.entity_id
_entity_poly.type
_entity_poly.pdbx_seq_one_letter_code
_entity_poly.pdbx_strand_id
1 'polypeptide(L)'
;MKEVRQSAADNVGVIVPISKEAATTDEFANTRLGLCSEDEKITSYAEFKVHKFGKRHEQSVRRLLCLTEACLVERDLTTYTVICATPLEQVVCLVRLEKDPQQFIVEYTSGESRIYSAAERYGFDFGVINRWDSCCWQSYGEFYVSISFSSCFSDSYNVLYTSHADHYTFFHQQVFVTSHRFDQALRLLPHGQLLDEDSESQCMRHIIAPPPGLKRSDLIRRFNANIPYTGLSYSISHEGFFTENKGKVIVGALEAVLGECYEKDEANYIYKCEAQLQCLRRLFASKSGFQAFTEIAGVREKLGTLVIRVLAYKNEAIDYATVEALCALMHPMHNNYELRTEQLNKQSLLSSVKFVEHLLDLIVHHVERGTGWLVIAAMLDFLTYAICAPYSETTGGEQFDQILRLVASRGQSFYRLFQCPSMTIVKGAGMVMRAIIEESDIETSKAMQMLALTEGAFLTHLRLALLTSGKDLEVLTNKQLSGHLIGLWLADNRPANDLLSRCLTKIAFQPRGLLDFLDSNAVVPVKDVNLLIPRNNLEAATNEQRQSAVKEKFENFRVMAEASFDRFIQHWNLEQKLNFIPRRQDDKQRQIPVTLRKRRQRVKNSLNWKLFAYQFGRDHSQADLLWNEKTREEFSYVMGFLVILTFFAFLFVLVWCGF
;
A
#
# COMPACT_ATOMS: atom_id res chain seq x y z
N MET A 1 -6.93 37.85 31.22
CA MET A 1 -5.71 37.09 31.60
C MET A 1 -5.63 36.77 33.08
N LYS A 2 -5.73 37.73 34.01
CA LYS A 2 -5.74 37.43 35.47
C LYS A 2 -6.89 36.48 35.87
N GLU A 3 -8.10 36.74 35.40
CA GLU A 3 -9.26 35.87 35.65
C GLU A 3 -9.09 34.46 35.06
N VAL A 4 -8.48 34.35 33.88
CA VAL A 4 -8.17 33.05 33.24
C VAL A 4 -7.16 32.26 34.08
N ARG A 5 -6.12 32.92 34.60
CA ARG A 5 -5.11 32.28 35.46
C ARG A 5 -5.71 31.83 36.79
N GLN A 6 -6.58 32.66 37.38
CA GLN A 6 -7.26 32.32 38.62
C GLN A 6 -8.22 31.16 38.41
N SER A 7 -9.03 31.20 37.35
CA SER A 7 -9.92 30.09 36.98
C SER A 7 -9.18 28.79 36.65
N ALA A 8 -8.04 28.85 35.95
CA ALA A 8 -7.22 27.67 35.65
C ALA A 8 -6.58 27.06 36.91
N ALA A 9 -6.13 27.91 37.84
CA ALA A 9 -5.58 27.47 39.12
C ALA A 9 -6.67 26.88 40.02
N ASP A 10 -7.81 27.55 40.13
CA ASP A 10 -8.89 27.17 41.05
C ASP A 10 -9.64 25.91 40.58
N ASN A 11 -9.81 25.72 39.27
CA ASN A 11 -10.62 24.62 38.72
C ASN A 11 -9.79 23.43 38.20
N VAL A 12 -8.56 23.66 37.75
CA VAL A 12 -7.73 22.63 37.09
C VAL A 12 -6.36 22.46 37.76
N GLY A 13 -5.99 23.32 38.72
CA GLY A 13 -4.69 23.28 39.39
C GLY A 13 -3.51 23.68 38.49
N VAL A 14 -3.78 24.28 37.32
CA VAL A 14 -2.75 24.64 36.34
C VAL A 14 -2.37 26.11 36.47
N ILE A 15 -1.09 26.39 36.71
CA ILE A 15 -0.55 27.75 36.70
C ILE A 15 -0.19 28.11 35.26
N VAL A 16 -0.95 29.02 34.65
CA VAL A 16 -0.66 29.54 33.31
C VAL A 16 0.53 30.53 33.39
N PRO A 17 1.71 30.21 32.84
CA PRO A 17 2.84 31.12 32.81
C PRO A 17 2.55 32.27 31.83
N ILE A 18 2.81 33.50 32.26
CA ILE A 18 2.66 34.70 31.42
C ILE A 18 4.03 35.37 31.37
N SER A 19 4.55 35.58 30.15
CA SER A 19 5.78 36.36 29.97
C SER A 19 5.59 37.78 30.50
N LYS A 20 6.61 38.33 31.15
CA LYS A 20 6.59 39.71 31.65
C LYS A 20 6.77 40.73 30.52
N GLU A 21 7.29 40.30 29.37
CA GLU A 21 7.55 41.12 28.20
C GLU A 21 6.43 40.94 27.17
N ALA A 22 5.92 42.05 26.63
CA ALA A 22 4.92 42.04 25.59
C ALA A 22 5.58 41.69 24.25
N ALA A 23 5.12 40.62 23.60
CA ALA A 23 5.59 40.25 22.27
C ALA A 23 5.24 41.36 21.27
N THR A 24 6.22 41.78 20.47
CA THR A 24 6.00 42.73 19.38
C THR A 24 5.22 42.06 18.24
N THR A 25 4.59 42.85 17.37
CA THR A 25 3.89 42.33 16.19
C THR A 25 4.83 41.60 15.23
N ASP A 26 6.08 42.04 15.14
CA ASP A 26 7.09 41.44 14.26
C ASP A 26 7.60 40.10 14.82
N GLU A 27 7.83 40.03 16.14
CA GLU A 27 8.14 38.76 16.81
C GLU A 27 7.00 37.76 16.65
N PHE A 28 5.76 38.19 16.81
CA PHE A 28 4.60 37.34 16.55
C PHE A 28 4.55 36.89 15.08
N ALA A 29 4.74 37.79 14.12
CA ALA A 29 4.73 37.43 12.70
C ALA A 29 5.78 36.37 12.35
N ASN A 30 6.96 36.46 12.96
CA ASN A 30 8.08 35.52 12.75
C ASN A 30 7.93 34.19 13.52
N THR A 31 7.25 34.18 14.67
CA THR A 31 7.18 33.00 15.55
C THR A 31 5.80 32.33 15.61
N ARG A 32 4.76 32.89 14.97
CA ARG A 32 3.38 32.38 15.03
C ARG A 32 3.18 30.94 14.54
N LEU A 33 4.11 30.39 13.74
CA LEU A 33 4.07 29.00 13.28
C LEU A 33 4.83 28.05 14.21
N GLY A 34 5.43 28.57 15.28
CA GLY A 34 6.17 27.79 16.27
C GLY A 34 7.27 26.94 15.64
N LEU A 35 7.30 25.66 15.99
CA LEU A 35 8.25 24.66 15.48
C LEU A 35 8.10 24.35 13.98
N CYS A 36 7.04 24.86 13.34
CA CYS A 36 6.80 24.71 11.90
C CYS A 36 7.34 25.89 11.09
N SER A 37 8.05 26.84 11.70
CA SER A 37 8.51 28.08 11.03
C SER A 37 9.76 27.87 10.16
N GLU A 38 10.41 26.71 10.21
CA GLU A 38 11.59 26.39 9.40
C GLU A 38 11.25 26.30 7.91
N ASP A 39 12.12 26.84 7.05
CA ASP A 39 11.91 26.91 5.59
C ASP A 39 11.66 25.53 4.95
N GLU A 40 12.33 24.49 5.44
CA GLU A 40 12.14 23.10 5.00
C GLU A 40 10.72 22.58 5.29
N LYS A 41 10.14 22.99 6.43
CA LYS A 41 8.81 22.56 6.88
C LYS A 41 7.67 23.33 6.21
N ILE A 42 7.94 24.51 5.64
CA ILE A 42 6.95 25.31 4.89
C ILE A 42 7.06 25.16 3.38
N THR A 43 8.18 24.64 2.86
CA THR A 43 8.37 24.40 1.42
C THR A 43 7.41 23.29 0.97
N SER A 44 6.55 23.62 0.01
CA SER A 44 5.47 22.74 -0.42
C SER A 44 5.92 21.81 -1.53
N TYR A 45 5.64 20.52 -1.36
CA TYR A 45 5.76 19.52 -2.42
C TYR A 45 4.55 19.56 -3.33
N ALA A 46 3.38 19.84 -2.76
CA ALA A 46 2.15 19.90 -3.52
C ALA A 46 1.18 20.94 -2.95
N GLU A 47 0.37 21.51 -3.84
CA GLU A 47 -0.49 22.65 -3.55
C GLU A 47 -1.89 22.46 -4.13
N PHE A 48 -2.90 22.83 -3.36
CA PHE A 48 -4.29 22.49 -3.66
C PHE A 48 -5.23 23.64 -3.42
N LYS A 49 -6.02 23.99 -4.43
CA LYS A 49 -7.02 25.04 -4.32
C LYS A 49 -8.25 24.49 -3.61
N VAL A 50 -8.56 25.03 -2.44
CA VAL A 50 -9.70 24.62 -1.61
C VAL A 50 -10.55 25.80 -1.18
N HIS A 51 -11.78 25.49 -0.81
CA HIS A 51 -12.69 26.38 -0.10
C HIS A 51 -12.78 25.89 1.35
N LYS A 52 -12.29 26.69 2.29
CA LYS A 52 -12.37 26.40 3.72
C LYS A 52 -13.72 26.88 4.27
N PHE A 53 -14.40 26.03 5.03
CA PHE A 53 -15.58 26.38 5.79
C PHE A 53 -15.18 26.44 7.27
N GLY A 54 -15.49 27.55 7.93
CA GLY A 54 -15.14 27.74 9.33
C GLY A 54 -16.16 28.61 10.03
N LYS A 55 -16.27 28.46 11.35
CA LYS A 55 -17.24 29.22 12.17
C LYS A 55 -17.03 30.73 12.18
N ARG A 56 -15.85 31.20 11.73
CA ARG A 56 -15.46 32.61 11.72
C ARG A 56 -15.98 33.38 10.49
N HIS A 57 -16.36 32.68 9.43
CA HIS A 57 -16.81 33.29 8.18
C HIS A 57 -18.12 32.65 7.74
N GLU A 58 -19.14 33.45 7.43
CA GLU A 58 -20.42 32.94 6.94
C GLU A 58 -20.31 32.28 5.55
N GLN A 59 -19.36 32.74 4.74
CA GLN A 59 -19.07 32.21 3.42
C GLN A 59 -17.76 31.42 3.40
N SER A 60 -17.65 30.49 2.45
CA SER A 60 -16.43 29.71 2.27
C SER A 60 -15.29 30.60 1.77
N VAL A 61 -14.08 30.32 2.26
CA VAL A 61 -12.91 31.15 1.96
C VAL A 61 -11.93 30.37 1.09
N ARG A 62 -11.50 30.97 -0.02
CA ARG A 62 -10.52 30.37 -0.93
C ARG A 62 -9.14 30.33 -0.27
N ARG A 63 -8.54 29.13 -0.25
CA ARG A 63 -7.24 28.85 0.35
C ARG A 63 -6.45 27.93 -0.55
N LEU A 64 -5.13 27.96 -0.38
CA LEU A 64 -4.23 26.97 -0.94
C LEU A 64 -3.82 26.05 0.22
N LEU A 65 -4.27 24.80 0.19
CA LEU A 65 -3.82 23.78 1.13
C LEU A 65 -2.55 23.15 0.54
N CYS A 66 -1.48 23.10 1.30
CA CYS A 66 -0.17 22.66 0.84
C CYS A 66 0.33 21.52 1.71
N LEU A 67 0.92 20.50 1.10
CA LEU A 67 1.64 19.44 1.81
C LEU A 67 3.14 19.72 1.78
N THR A 68 3.77 19.64 2.95
CA THR A 68 5.22 19.66 3.10
C THR A 68 5.68 18.30 3.62
N GLU A 69 6.98 18.14 3.86
CA GLU A 69 7.52 16.87 4.36
C GLU A 69 7.00 16.50 5.74
N ALA A 70 6.69 17.50 6.57
CA ALA A 70 6.31 17.32 7.96
C ALA A 70 4.99 18.02 8.35
N CYS A 71 4.43 18.88 7.51
CA CYS A 71 3.29 19.73 7.86
C CYS A 71 2.22 19.79 6.77
N LEU A 72 0.97 20.00 7.22
CA LEU A 72 -0.13 20.50 6.42
C LEU A 72 -0.20 22.02 6.58
N VAL A 73 -0.03 22.76 5.50
CA VAL A 73 0.11 24.23 5.51
C VAL A 73 -1.06 24.85 4.76
N GLU A 74 -1.77 25.80 5.36
CA GLU A 74 -2.73 26.64 4.66
C GLU A 74 -2.06 27.94 4.24
N ARG A 75 -2.22 28.33 2.98
CA ARG A 75 -1.80 29.62 2.44
C ARG A 75 -2.98 30.40 1.88
N ASP A 76 -2.82 31.71 1.84
CA ASP A 76 -3.74 32.55 1.08
C ASP A 76 -3.50 32.37 -0.42
N LEU A 77 -4.59 32.28 -1.20
CA LEU A 77 -4.50 32.04 -2.64
C LEU A 77 -3.90 33.22 -3.41
N THR A 78 -4.08 34.44 -2.90
CA THR A 78 -3.68 35.68 -3.58
C THR A 78 -2.28 36.11 -3.18
N THR A 79 -1.98 36.09 -1.89
CA THR A 79 -0.69 36.59 -1.37
C THR A 79 0.35 35.49 -1.16
N TYR A 80 -0.04 34.21 -1.28
CA TYR A 80 0.81 33.04 -0.95
C TYR A 80 1.32 33.01 0.50
N THR A 81 0.87 33.92 1.35
CA THR A 81 1.30 33.99 2.75
C THR A 81 0.77 32.79 3.50
N VAL A 82 1.64 32.13 4.29
CA VAL A 82 1.23 31.05 5.18
C VAL A 82 0.23 31.57 6.21
N ILE A 83 -0.93 30.96 6.33
CA ILE A 83 -1.95 31.32 7.31
C ILE A 83 -1.76 30.47 8.56
N CYS A 84 -1.63 29.15 8.38
CA CYS A 84 -1.31 28.22 9.45
C CYS A 84 -0.48 27.05 8.92
N ALA A 85 0.32 26.46 9.79
CA ALA A 85 1.00 25.20 9.56
C ALA A 85 0.65 24.26 10.71
N THR A 86 0.31 23.02 10.39
CA THR A 86 -0.02 22.00 11.38
C THR A 86 0.82 20.77 11.10
N PRO A 87 1.61 20.27 12.07
CA PRO A 87 2.36 19.03 11.91
C PRO A 87 1.46 17.87 11.48
N LEU A 88 1.95 17.02 10.59
CA LEU A 88 1.19 15.86 10.10
C LEU A 88 0.89 14.85 11.21
N GLU A 89 1.77 14.75 12.22
CA GLU A 89 1.56 13.97 13.46
C GLU A 89 0.32 14.40 14.26
N GLN A 90 -0.16 15.63 14.07
CA GLN A 90 -1.34 16.14 14.77
C GLN A 90 -2.63 15.85 14.01
N VAL A 91 -2.57 15.35 12.77
CA VAL A 91 -3.75 14.93 12.03
C VAL A 91 -4.14 13.55 12.55
N VAL A 92 -5.37 13.39 13.03
CA VAL A 92 -5.89 12.11 13.55
C VAL A 92 -6.58 11.35 12.44
N CYS A 93 -7.47 12.04 11.72
CA CYS A 93 -8.10 11.47 10.56
C CYS A 93 -8.53 12.48 9.50
N LEU A 94 -8.54 12.00 8.26
CA LEU A 94 -9.22 12.63 7.14
C LEU A 94 -10.55 11.94 6.97
N VAL A 95 -11.63 12.70 6.86
CA VAL A 95 -13.00 12.22 6.75
C VAL A 95 -13.63 12.79 5.50
N ARG A 96 -14.10 11.94 4.60
CA ARG A 96 -14.94 12.37 3.47
C ARG A 96 -16.42 12.40 3.88
N LEU A 97 -17.14 13.43 3.42
CA LEU A 97 -18.57 13.56 3.71
C LEU A 97 -19.43 12.84 2.66
N GLU A 98 -20.41 12.07 3.13
CA GLU A 98 -21.35 11.32 2.29
C GLU A 98 -22.30 12.25 1.50
N LYS A 99 -22.76 13.33 2.16
CA LYS A 99 -23.72 14.29 1.55
C LYS A 99 -23.11 15.12 0.43
N ASP A 100 -21.81 15.42 0.52
CA ASP A 100 -21.07 16.16 -0.49
C ASP A 100 -19.67 15.54 -0.66
N PRO A 101 -19.48 14.71 -1.70
CA PRO A 101 -18.20 14.04 -1.96
C PRO A 101 -17.04 14.98 -2.28
N GLN A 102 -17.30 16.28 -2.54
CA GLN A 102 -16.28 17.31 -2.74
C GLN A 102 -15.80 17.89 -1.41
N GLN A 103 -16.52 17.65 -0.32
CA GLN A 103 -16.16 18.11 1.01
C GLN A 103 -15.45 17.05 1.83
N PHE A 104 -14.50 17.52 2.61
CA PHE A 104 -13.78 16.71 3.57
C PHE A 104 -13.47 17.45 4.86
N ILE A 105 -13.24 16.67 5.89
CA ILE A 105 -12.90 17.13 7.23
C ILE A 105 -11.51 16.61 7.58
N VAL A 106 -10.68 17.50 8.12
CA VAL A 106 -9.43 17.13 8.78
C VAL A 106 -9.68 17.23 10.27
N GLU A 107 -9.59 16.11 10.98
CA GLU A 107 -9.66 16.05 12.45
C GLU A 107 -8.25 16.02 13.03
N TYR A 108 -8.03 16.80 14.08
CA TYR A 108 -6.73 16.94 14.75
C TYR A 108 -6.75 16.34 16.15
N THR A 109 -5.57 16.09 16.71
CA THR A 109 -5.39 15.55 18.08
C THR A 109 -5.95 16.46 19.16
N SER A 110 -6.06 17.75 18.88
CA SER A 110 -6.72 18.75 19.74
C SER A 110 -8.24 18.60 19.83
N GLY A 111 -8.85 17.74 19.00
CA GLY A 111 -10.29 17.65 18.80
C GLY A 111 -10.85 18.75 17.88
N GLU A 112 -10.01 19.65 17.37
CA GLU A 112 -10.41 20.58 16.31
C GLU A 112 -10.70 19.80 15.02
N SER A 113 -11.74 20.22 14.30
CA SER A 113 -12.03 19.73 12.95
C SER A 113 -12.14 20.92 11.99
N ARG A 114 -11.54 20.78 10.81
CA ARG A 114 -11.59 21.79 9.76
C ARG A 114 -12.21 21.19 8.51
N ILE A 115 -13.15 21.93 7.91
CA ILE A 115 -13.91 21.47 6.74
C ILE A 115 -13.40 22.22 5.51
N TYR A 116 -13.16 21.47 4.44
CA TYR A 116 -12.69 21.98 3.15
C TYR A 116 -13.55 21.40 2.03
N SER A 117 -13.64 22.13 0.91
CA SER A 117 -14.17 21.63 -0.37
C SER A 117 -13.15 21.85 -1.47
N ALA A 118 -12.98 20.86 -2.34
CA ALA A 118 -12.13 20.95 -3.52
C ALA A 118 -12.96 20.69 -4.79
N ALA A 119 -12.94 21.65 -5.73
CA ALA A 119 -13.67 21.54 -7.00
C ALA A 119 -12.89 20.75 -8.07
N GLU A 120 -11.56 20.82 -8.02
CA GLU A 120 -10.66 20.10 -8.93
C GLU A 120 -10.37 18.70 -8.37
N ARG A 121 -11.24 17.72 -8.70
CA ARG A 121 -11.04 16.29 -8.37
C ARG A 121 -9.63 15.82 -8.73
N TYR A 122 -9.17 16.22 -9.92
CA TYR A 122 -7.91 15.77 -10.49
C TYR A 122 -6.68 16.42 -9.88
N GLY A 123 -6.77 17.64 -9.32
CA GLY A 123 -5.61 18.36 -8.78
C GLY A 123 -5.25 17.90 -7.38
N PHE A 124 -6.27 17.69 -6.53
CA PHE A 124 -6.13 17.18 -5.15
C PHE A 124 -5.57 15.75 -5.09
N ASP A 125 -5.85 14.96 -6.12
CA ASP A 125 -5.34 13.60 -6.34
C ASP A 125 -3.81 13.50 -6.43
N PHE A 126 -3.07 14.59 -6.72
CA PHE A 126 -1.65 14.49 -7.12
C PHE A 126 -0.59 14.73 -6.04
N GLY A 127 -0.90 15.10 -4.79
CA GLY A 127 0.20 15.30 -3.83
C GLY A 127 -0.08 15.38 -2.33
N VAL A 128 -1.22 15.90 -1.85
CA VAL A 128 -1.65 15.66 -0.46
C VAL A 128 -2.03 14.19 -0.37
N ILE A 129 -2.80 13.71 -1.35
CA ILE A 129 -3.37 12.37 -1.29
C ILE A 129 -2.43 11.29 -1.88
N ASN A 130 -1.49 11.61 -2.77
CA ASN A 130 -0.49 10.63 -3.22
C ASN A 130 0.41 10.11 -2.10
N ARG A 131 0.50 10.81 -0.96
CA ARG A 131 1.18 10.35 0.26
C ARG A 131 0.21 9.84 1.35
N TRP A 132 -1.11 10.02 1.14
CA TRP A 132 -2.19 9.68 2.09
C TRP A 132 -3.38 8.95 1.40
N ASP A 133 -3.10 8.11 0.40
CA ASP A 133 -4.00 7.22 -0.39
C ASP A 133 -4.98 7.84 -1.41
N SER A 134 -4.46 8.17 -2.62
CA SER A 134 -5.17 8.72 -3.80
C SER A 134 -6.41 7.90 -4.20
N CYS A 135 -6.37 6.59 -3.98
CA CYS A 135 -7.45 5.65 -4.25
C CYS A 135 -8.70 5.87 -3.37
N CYS A 136 -8.55 6.40 -2.15
CA CYS A 136 -9.66 6.64 -1.21
C CYS A 136 -10.67 7.67 -1.74
N TRP A 137 -10.17 8.68 -2.46
CA TRP A 137 -10.95 9.84 -2.87
C TRP A 137 -11.67 9.65 -4.20
N GLN A 138 -11.20 8.68 -5.00
CA GLN A 138 -11.80 8.34 -6.28
C GLN A 138 -13.00 7.39 -6.13
N SER A 139 -13.10 6.62 -5.03
CA SER A 139 -14.26 5.72 -4.80
C SER A 139 -15.57 6.51 -4.75
N TYR A 140 -16.49 6.22 -5.67
CA TYR A 140 -17.85 6.76 -5.69
C TYR A 140 -18.77 5.83 -4.91
N GLY A 141 -19.36 6.30 -3.81
CA GLY A 141 -20.26 5.50 -2.97
C GLY A 141 -20.25 5.96 -1.50
N GLU A 142 -21.12 5.34 -0.69
CA GLU A 142 -21.43 5.59 0.74
C GLU A 142 -20.23 5.45 1.71
N PHE A 143 -19.08 6.03 1.41
CA PHE A 143 -17.87 5.91 2.22
C PHE A 143 -17.65 7.10 3.12
N TYR A 144 -17.58 6.82 4.42
CA TYR A 144 -16.94 7.68 5.39
C TYR A 144 -15.47 7.25 5.49
N VAL A 145 -14.62 7.58 4.51
CA VAL A 145 -13.18 7.22 4.58
C VAL A 145 -12.58 7.99 5.76
N SER A 146 -12.38 7.32 6.90
CA SER A 146 -11.58 7.82 8.02
C SER A 146 -10.19 7.23 7.92
N ILE A 147 -9.24 8.04 7.46
CA ILE A 147 -7.83 7.64 7.36
C ILE A 147 -7.18 7.90 8.71
N SER A 148 -7.02 6.89 9.55
CA SER A 148 -6.38 7.07 10.87
C SER A 148 -4.90 6.73 10.83
N PHE A 149 -4.08 7.62 11.38
CA PHE A 149 -2.62 7.42 11.45
C PHE A 149 -2.25 6.66 12.72
N SER A 150 -1.67 5.48 12.54
CA SER A 150 -1.10 4.70 13.63
C SER A 150 0.32 5.15 13.89
N SER A 151 0.54 5.78 15.03
CA SER A 151 1.83 6.29 15.49
C SER A 151 2.84 5.18 15.81
N CYS A 152 3.79 4.94 14.90
CA CYS A 152 5.15 4.55 15.28
C CYS A 152 6.09 5.70 14.92
N PHE A 153 6.15 6.72 15.76
CA PHE A 153 7.25 7.68 15.76
C PHE A 153 8.03 7.44 17.05
N SER A 154 9.04 6.56 17.01
CA SER A 154 9.97 6.44 18.13
C SER A 154 11.08 7.48 17.97
N ASP A 155 11.30 8.27 19.02
CA ASP A 155 12.46 9.13 19.19
C ASP A 155 13.74 8.29 19.10
N SER A 156 14.52 8.50 18.04
CA SER A 156 15.98 8.37 17.92
C SER A 156 16.33 8.11 16.46
N TYR A 157 16.93 9.11 15.80
CA TYR A 157 17.45 9.08 14.42
C TYR A 157 16.41 9.05 13.30
N ASN A 158 16.37 10.12 12.50
CA ASN A 158 15.93 10.17 11.10
C ASN A 158 15.10 8.97 10.60
N VAL A 159 13.80 8.98 10.85
CA VAL A 159 12.82 8.21 10.07
C VAL A 159 11.68 9.13 9.67
N LEU A 160 12.03 10.14 8.88
CA LEU A 160 11.13 10.65 7.85
C LEU A 160 10.88 9.48 6.91
N TYR A 161 9.63 9.21 6.54
CA TYR A 161 9.24 8.13 5.63
C TYR A 161 9.76 8.41 4.21
N THR A 162 11.08 8.34 4.04
CA THR A 162 11.78 8.02 2.82
C THR A 162 11.82 6.49 2.75
N SER A 163 10.92 5.92 1.97
CA SER A 163 11.34 4.99 0.91
C SER A 163 12.37 3.89 1.25
N HIS A 164 12.36 3.28 2.43
CA HIS A 164 13.28 2.17 2.74
C HIS A 164 12.63 0.91 3.31
N ALA A 165 11.31 0.89 3.51
CA ALA A 165 10.55 -0.34 3.74
C ALA A 165 9.74 -0.65 2.46
N ASP A 166 10.26 -1.57 1.64
CA ASP A 166 9.64 -2.18 0.46
C ASP A 166 8.88 -1.24 -0.51
N HIS A 167 9.61 -0.68 -1.48
CA HIS A 167 9.14 0.15 -2.61
C HIS A 167 8.02 -0.45 -3.49
N TYR A 168 7.47 -1.61 -3.14
CA TYR A 168 6.46 -2.35 -3.89
C TYR A 168 5.11 -2.48 -3.19
N THR A 169 5.01 -2.18 -1.90
CA THR A 169 3.71 -2.17 -1.21
C THR A 169 2.96 -0.89 -1.57
N PHE A 170 1.77 -1.02 -2.16
CA PHE A 170 0.99 0.12 -2.66
C PHE A 170 0.32 0.90 -1.53
N PHE A 171 0.04 0.24 -0.40
CA PHE A 171 -0.48 0.87 0.82
C PHE A 171 0.58 1.04 1.90
N HIS A 172 0.71 2.27 2.39
CA HIS A 172 1.56 2.60 3.53
C HIS A 172 1.16 1.76 4.75
N GLN A 173 2.12 1.08 5.35
CA GLN A 173 1.97 0.17 6.50
C GLN A 173 1.24 0.78 7.73
N GLN A 174 1.09 2.11 7.79
CA GLN A 174 0.54 2.84 8.95
C GLN A 174 -0.81 3.50 8.72
N VAL A 175 -1.36 3.41 7.50
CA VAL A 175 -2.64 4.04 7.15
C VAL A 175 -3.75 3.01 7.23
N PHE A 176 -4.77 3.31 8.03
CA PHE A 176 -5.95 2.48 8.16
C PHE A 176 -7.17 3.19 7.60
N VAL A 177 -7.89 2.52 6.70
CA VAL A 177 -9.13 3.02 6.11
C VAL A 177 -10.31 2.29 6.72
N THR A 178 -11.34 3.07 7.05
CA THR A 178 -12.64 2.51 7.44
C THR A 178 -13.78 3.24 6.75
N SER A 179 -14.95 2.60 6.65
CA SER A 179 -16.18 3.15 6.05
C SER A 179 -17.02 4.03 6.99
N HIS A 180 -16.61 4.16 8.26
CA HIS A 180 -17.33 4.92 9.27
C HIS A 180 -16.41 5.90 10.00
N ARG A 181 -17.01 6.87 10.69
CA ARG A 181 -16.25 7.78 11.55
C ARG A 181 -15.53 6.98 12.63
N PHE A 182 -14.22 7.17 12.73
CA PHE A 182 -13.43 6.56 13.80
C PHE A 182 -13.93 7.03 15.16
N ASP A 183 -14.31 6.09 16.01
CA ASP A 183 -14.80 6.40 17.35
C ASP A 183 -13.62 6.50 18.33
N GLN A 184 -13.25 7.73 18.65
CA GLN A 184 -12.16 8.02 19.58
C GLN A 184 -12.41 7.41 20.98
N ALA A 185 -13.68 7.21 21.38
CA ALA A 185 -14.01 6.63 22.68
C ALA A 185 -13.58 5.15 22.80
N LEU A 186 -13.28 4.48 21.67
CA LEU A 186 -12.78 3.11 21.67
C LEU A 186 -11.28 3.01 21.98
N ARG A 187 -10.52 4.11 21.87
CA ARG A 187 -9.10 4.09 22.27
C ARG A 187 -8.96 4.10 23.78
N LEU A 188 -8.05 3.26 24.26
CA LEU A 188 -7.61 3.17 25.64
C LEU A 188 -6.56 4.23 25.98
N LEU A 189 -5.77 4.63 24.98
CA LEU A 189 -4.67 5.57 25.11
C LEU A 189 -4.84 6.77 24.17
N PRO A 190 -4.27 7.94 24.54
CA PRO A 190 -4.21 9.11 23.66
C PRO A 190 -3.64 8.78 22.28
N HIS A 191 -4.10 9.50 21.26
CA HIS A 191 -3.55 9.41 19.90
C HIS A 191 -2.02 9.61 19.95
N GLY A 192 -1.26 8.79 19.23
CA GLY A 192 0.21 8.80 19.34
C GLY A 192 0.81 7.68 20.19
N GLN A 193 0.02 7.07 21.09
CA GLN A 193 0.52 6.03 21.99
C GLN A 193 0.06 4.63 21.57
N LEU A 194 0.95 3.67 21.80
CA LEU A 194 0.76 2.24 21.58
C LEU A 194 0.48 1.53 22.91
N LEU A 195 -0.31 0.47 22.85
CA LEU A 195 -0.47 -0.43 23.99
C LEU A 195 0.84 -1.16 24.27
N ASP A 196 1.12 -1.39 25.54
CA ASP A 196 2.13 -2.35 25.97
C ASP A 196 1.66 -3.79 25.67
N GLU A 197 2.61 -4.73 25.62
CA GLU A 197 2.35 -6.11 25.20
C GLU A 197 1.29 -6.83 26.05
N ASP A 198 1.24 -6.54 27.35
CA ASP A 198 0.28 -7.16 28.26
C ASP A 198 -1.13 -6.63 28.01
N SER A 199 -1.27 -5.33 27.72
CA SER A 199 -2.56 -4.72 27.33
C SER A 199 -3.04 -5.21 25.96
N GLU A 200 -2.14 -5.39 24.98
CA GLU A 200 -2.48 -6.01 23.68
C GLU A 200 -2.99 -7.45 23.90
N SER A 201 -2.30 -8.22 24.73
CA SER A 201 -2.67 -9.59 25.10
C SER A 201 -4.03 -9.62 25.80
N GLN A 202 -4.31 -8.66 26.66
CA GLN A 202 -5.57 -8.55 27.36
C GLN A 202 -6.74 -8.22 26.41
N CYS A 203 -6.52 -7.36 25.40
CA CYS A 203 -7.51 -7.11 24.36
C CYS A 203 -7.88 -8.40 23.61
N MET A 204 -6.89 -9.24 23.27
CA MET A 204 -7.14 -10.54 22.64
C MET A 204 -7.91 -11.49 23.57
N ARG A 205 -7.56 -11.56 24.87
CA ARG A 205 -8.29 -12.38 25.84
C ARG A 205 -9.76 -11.97 25.98
N HIS A 206 -10.05 -10.68 25.92
CA HIS A 206 -11.43 -10.19 25.92
C HIS A 206 -12.20 -10.61 24.66
N ILE A 207 -11.55 -10.66 23.49
CA ILE A 207 -12.19 -11.22 22.29
C ILE A 207 -12.49 -12.71 22.48
N ILE A 208 -11.54 -13.49 23.01
CA ILE A 208 -11.72 -14.93 23.25
C ILE A 208 -12.90 -15.17 24.20
N ALA A 209 -12.85 -14.53 25.37
CA ALA A 209 -13.85 -14.62 26.42
C ALA A 209 -14.40 -13.21 26.75
N PRO A 210 -15.47 -12.78 26.08
CA PRO A 210 -16.11 -11.49 26.34
C PRO A 210 -16.55 -11.39 27.81
N PRO A 211 -16.20 -10.28 28.50
CA PRO A 211 -16.74 -10.00 29.83
C PRO A 211 -18.28 -9.93 29.81
N PRO A 212 -18.95 -10.27 30.93
CA PRO A 212 -20.41 -10.26 31.00
C PRO A 212 -20.97 -8.87 30.67
N GLY A 213 -21.95 -8.83 29.76
CA GLY A 213 -22.59 -7.59 29.30
C GLY A 213 -21.93 -6.93 28.08
N LEU A 214 -20.76 -7.39 27.63
CA LEU A 214 -20.09 -6.87 26.43
C LEU A 214 -20.25 -7.83 25.25
N LYS A 215 -20.51 -7.28 24.07
CA LYS A 215 -20.57 -8.05 22.82
C LYS A 215 -19.18 -8.21 22.22
N ARG A 216 -18.91 -9.38 21.60
CA ARG A 216 -17.63 -9.63 20.92
C ARG A 216 -17.37 -8.64 19.78
N SER A 217 -18.40 -8.24 19.03
CA SER A 217 -18.31 -7.19 18.00
C SER A 217 -17.75 -5.87 18.52
N ASP A 218 -18.16 -5.43 19.71
CA ASP A 218 -17.64 -4.19 20.32
C ASP A 218 -16.19 -4.35 20.76
N LEU A 219 -15.82 -5.54 21.26
CA LEU A 219 -14.45 -5.87 21.65
C LEU A 219 -13.51 -5.94 20.44
N ILE A 220 -13.99 -6.45 19.30
CA ILE A 220 -13.28 -6.43 18.02
C ILE A 220 -13.02 -4.99 17.56
N ARG A 221 -14.02 -4.11 17.64
CA ARG A 221 -13.86 -2.68 17.30
C ARG A 221 -12.85 -2.00 18.22
N ARG A 222 -12.93 -2.28 19.53
CA ARG A 222 -11.96 -1.78 20.51
C ARG A 222 -10.54 -2.28 20.22
N PHE A 223 -10.38 -3.54 19.84
CA PHE A 223 -9.09 -4.07 19.42
C PHE A 223 -8.54 -3.32 18.20
N ASN A 224 -9.34 -3.12 17.15
CA ASN A 224 -8.92 -2.40 15.94
C ASN A 224 -8.51 -0.95 16.21
N ALA A 225 -9.13 -0.28 17.20
CA ALA A 225 -8.82 1.09 17.58
C ALA A 225 -7.47 1.23 18.33
N ASN A 226 -7.03 0.17 19.00
CA ASN A 226 -5.86 0.18 19.87
C ASN A 226 -4.64 -0.55 19.30
N ILE A 227 -4.86 -1.52 18.41
CA ILE A 227 -3.78 -2.25 17.74
C ILE A 227 -3.43 -1.56 16.41
N PRO A 228 -2.15 -1.26 16.17
CA PRO A 228 -1.67 -0.69 14.93
C PRO A 228 -2.16 -1.43 13.69
N TYR A 229 -2.24 -0.71 12.57
CA TYR A 229 -2.53 -1.37 11.31
C TYR A 229 -1.43 -2.39 10.99
N THR A 230 -0.15 -2.10 11.21
CA THR A 230 0.95 -3.07 11.03
C THR A 230 0.83 -4.38 11.80
N GLY A 231 -0.11 -4.49 12.73
CA GLY A 231 -0.32 -5.66 13.57
C GLY A 231 0.12 -5.39 15.00
N LEU A 232 0.42 -6.47 15.71
CA LEU A 232 0.73 -6.44 17.13
C LEU A 232 2.20 -6.08 17.36
N SER A 233 2.49 -5.30 18.40
CA SER A 233 3.83 -4.75 18.65
C SER A 233 4.88 -5.84 18.89
N TYR A 234 4.47 -7.00 19.44
CA TYR A 234 5.34 -8.13 19.77
C TYR A 234 5.71 -9.04 18.57
N SER A 235 5.46 -8.61 17.33
CA SER A 235 5.92 -9.37 16.14
C SER A 235 7.44 -9.66 16.12
N ILE A 236 8.20 -8.95 16.97
CA ILE A 236 9.60 -9.19 17.29
C ILE A 236 9.67 -10.00 18.60
N SER A 237 9.60 -11.32 18.50
CA SER A 237 9.83 -12.21 19.62
C SER A 237 11.28 -12.06 20.13
N HIS A 238 11.48 -11.47 21.30
CA HIS A 238 12.64 -11.82 22.11
C HIS A 238 12.47 -13.29 22.52
N GLU A 239 13.33 -14.18 22.02
CA GLU A 239 13.34 -15.60 22.39
C GLU A 239 13.58 -15.75 23.89
N GLY A 240 12.50 -15.90 24.66
CA GLY A 240 12.51 -16.12 26.10
C GLY A 240 11.53 -17.22 26.50
N PHE A 241 11.74 -17.82 27.67
CA PHE A 241 11.05 -19.00 28.20
C PHE A 241 9.50 -18.91 28.30
N PHE A 242 8.90 -17.73 28.08
CA PHE A 242 7.46 -17.46 28.19
C PHE A 242 6.72 -17.24 26.85
N THR A 243 7.38 -17.38 25.70
CA THR A 243 6.82 -17.06 24.36
C THR A 243 5.70 -18.00 23.89
N GLU A 244 5.73 -19.27 24.29
CA GLU A 244 4.80 -20.31 23.80
C GLU A 244 3.33 -20.07 24.22
N ASN A 245 3.11 -19.36 25.33
CA ASN A 245 1.76 -19.03 25.80
C ASN A 245 1.12 -17.88 25.01
N LYS A 246 1.91 -16.96 24.44
CA LYS A 246 1.39 -15.79 23.72
C LYS A 246 0.87 -16.16 22.33
N GLY A 247 1.59 -17.04 21.60
CA GLY A 247 1.14 -17.56 20.30
C GLY A 247 -0.24 -18.23 20.36
N LYS A 248 -0.51 -18.98 21.45
CA LYS A 248 -1.82 -19.60 21.70
C LYS A 248 -2.94 -18.59 21.89
N VAL A 249 -2.68 -17.44 22.52
CA VAL A 249 -3.68 -16.37 22.69
C VAL A 249 -4.06 -15.77 21.33
N ILE A 250 -3.09 -15.58 20.43
CA ILE A 250 -3.34 -15.07 19.07
C ILE A 250 -4.23 -16.02 18.30
N VAL A 251 -3.86 -17.30 18.30
CA VAL A 251 -4.62 -18.36 17.65
C VAL A 251 -6.03 -18.44 18.23
N GLY A 252 -6.17 -18.42 19.56
CA GLY A 252 -7.49 -18.43 20.20
C GLY A 252 -8.34 -17.21 19.83
N ALA A 253 -7.73 -16.02 19.74
CA ALA A 253 -8.43 -14.83 19.28
C ALA A 253 -8.82 -14.94 17.81
N LEU A 254 -7.93 -15.46 16.95
CA LEU A 254 -8.20 -15.71 15.54
C LEU A 254 -9.40 -16.65 15.35
N GLU A 255 -9.43 -17.78 16.07
CA GLU A 255 -10.55 -18.72 16.02
C GLU A 255 -11.86 -18.10 16.53
N ALA A 256 -11.79 -17.29 17.60
CA ALA A 256 -12.96 -16.60 18.14
C ALA A 256 -13.51 -15.56 17.15
N VAL A 257 -12.64 -14.80 16.47
CA VAL A 257 -13.05 -13.83 15.45
C VAL A 257 -13.60 -14.53 14.21
N LEU A 258 -12.99 -15.63 13.76
CA LEU A 258 -13.50 -16.44 12.64
C LEU A 258 -14.83 -17.14 12.97
N GLY A 259 -15.11 -17.38 14.25
CA GLY A 259 -16.37 -17.95 14.73
C GLY A 259 -17.55 -16.97 14.66
N GLU A 260 -17.31 -15.66 14.61
CA GLU A 260 -18.38 -14.67 14.48
C GLU A 260 -19.01 -14.69 13.09
N CYS A 261 -20.33 -14.60 13.05
CA CYS A 261 -21.11 -14.61 11.82
C CYS A 261 -22.16 -13.50 11.89
N TYR A 262 -22.12 -12.58 10.92
CA TYR A 262 -23.07 -11.47 10.84
C TYR A 262 -23.88 -11.58 9.56
N GLU A 263 -25.20 -11.62 9.70
CA GLU A 263 -26.13 -11.72 8.57
C GLU A 263 -26.49 -10.34 8.02
N LYS A 264 -26.92 -10.29 6.75
CA LYS A 264 -27.28 -9.04 6.06
C LYS A 264 -28.46 -8.30 6.70
N ASP A 265 -29.33 -9.03 7.40
CA ASP A 265 -30.51 -8.47 8.06
C ASP A 265 -30.19 -7.85 9.43
N GLU A 266 -28.97 -8.07 9.95
CA GLU A 266 -28.57 -7.46 11.21
C GLU A 266 -28.28 -5.97 11.06
N ALA A 267 -28.68 -5.20 12.08
CA ALA A 267 -28.26 -3.80 12.20
C ALA A 267 -26.72 -3.71 12.21
N ASN A 268 -26.20 -2.75 11.43
CA ASN A 268 -24.77 -2.45 11.35
C ASN A 268 -23.91 -3.62 10.85
N TYR A 269 -24.47 -4.56 10.07
CA TYR A 269 -23.72 -5.73 9.57
C TYR A 269 -22.46 -5.33 8.79
N ILE A 270 -22.51 -4.24 8.01
CA ILE A 270 -21.36 -3.72 7.26
C ILE A 270 -20.21 -3.40 8.22
N TYR A 271 -20.48 -2.62 9.27
CA TYR A 271 -19.47 -2.24 10.27
C TYR A 271 -18.92 -3.45 11.03
N LYS A 272 -19.77 -4.43 11.35
CA LYS A 272 -19.35 -5.65 12.07
C LYS A 272 -18.46 -6.53 11.19
N CYS A 273 -18.84 -6.75 9.93
CA CYS A 273 -18.05 -7.52 8.96
C CYS A 273 -16.72 -6.83 8.65
N GLU A 274 -16.75 -5.52 8.42
CA GLU A 274 -15.56 -4.70 8.20
C GLU A 274 -14.60 -4.82 9.39
N ALA A 275 -15.09 -4.58 10.61
CA ALA A 275 -14.28 -4.68 11.82
C ALA A 275 -13.72 -6.10 12.05
N GLN A 276 -14.51 -7.14 11.74
CA GLN A 276 -14.07 -8.54 11.79
C GLN A 276 -12.87 -8.77 10.87
N LEU A 277 -12.95 -8.36 9.60
CA LEU A 277 -11.89 -8.53 8.61
C LEU A 277 -10.63 -7.71 8.96
N GLN A 278 -10.81 -6.48 9.44
CA GLN A 278 -9.70 -5.62 9.88
C GLN A 278 -8.98 -6.15 11.12
N CYS A 279 -9.69 -6.88 11.99
CA CYS A 279 -9.12 -7.57 13.13
C CYS A 279 -8.33 -8.81 12.67
N LEU A 280 -8.90 -9.62 11.78
CA LEU A 280 -8.21 -10.77 11.17
C LEU A 280 -6.91 -10.34 10.49
N ARG A 281 -6.92 -9.26 9.72
CA ARG A 281 -5.71 -8.70 9.10
C ARG A 281 -4.60 -8.43 10.12
N ARG A 282 -4.93 -7.78 11.25
CA ARG A 282 -3.96 -7.46 12.31
C ARG A 282 -3.45 -8.71 13.04
N LEU A 283 -4.30 -9.72 13.21
CA LEU A 283 -3.90 -11.01 13.78
C LEU A 283 -2.96 -11.77 12.82
N PHE A 284 -3.28 -11.82 11.53
CA PHE A 284 -2.45 -12.45 10.49
C PHE A 284 -1.11 -11.74 10.28
N ALA A 285 -1.01 -10.45 10.58
CA ALA A 285 0.25 -9.71 10.52
C ALA A 285 1.31 -10.25 11.52
N SER A 286 0.89 -10.90 12.62
CA SER A 286 1.79 -11.52 13.60
C SER A 286 2.38 -12.84 13.09
N LYS A 287 3.56 -13.23 13.58
CA LYS A 287 4.21 -14.50 13.20
C LYS A 287 3.30 -15.72 13.42
N SER A 288 2.71 -15.84 14.63
CA SER A 288 1.84 -16.98 14.95
C SER A 288 0.54 -16.96 14.16
N GLY A 289 -0.05 -15.79 13.90
CA GLY A 289 -1.25 -15.68 13.07
C GLY A 289 -0.98 -16.03 11.62
N PHE A 290 0.16 -15.60 11.07
CA PHE A 290 0.58 -15.91 9.71
C PHE A 290 0.81 -17.41 9.49
N GLN A 291 1.44 -18.09 10.46
CA GLN A 291 1.64 -19.55 10.46
C GLN A 291 0.34 -20.33 10.68
N ALA A 292 -0.56 -19.80 11.52
CA ALA A 292 -1.82 -20.45 11.88
C ALA A 292 -2.72 -20.76 10.67
N PHE A 293 -2.64 -19.98 9.60
CA PHE A 293 -3.47 -20.18 8.41
C PHE A 293 -3.30 -21.57 7.77
N THR A 294 -2.08 -22.11 7.76
CA THR A 294 -1.78 -23.44 7.19
C THR A 294 -1.51 -24.51 8.23
N GLU A 295 -1.02 -24.15 9.42
CA GLU A 295 -0.66 -25.12 10.46
C GLU A 295 -1.87 -25.57 11.29
N ILE A 296 -2.89 -24.72 11.43
CA ILE A 296 -4.04 -24.98 12.30
C ILE A 296 -5.24 -25.40 11.48
N ALA A 297 -5.72 -26.62 11.75
CA ALA A 297 -6.89 -27.19 11.08
C ALA A 297 -8.15 -26.34 11.32
N GLY A 298 -8.96 -26.13 10.28
CA GLY A 298 -10.23 -25.40 10.39
C GLY A 298 -10.13 -23.89 10.14
N VAL A 299 -8.96 -23.27 10.34
CA VAL A 299 -8.78 -21.81 10.14
C VAL A 299 -9.03 -21.45 8.68
N ARG A 300 -8.43 -22.21 7.75
CA ARG A 300 -8.57 -22.00 6.31
C ARG A 300 -10.01 -22.15 5.84
N GLU A 301 -10.71 -23.20 6.26
CA GLU A 301 -12.09 -23.47 5.86
C GLU A 301 -13.05 -22.39 6.39
N LYS A 302 -12.87 -21.99 7.66
CA LYS A 302 -13.67 -20.90 8.27
C LYS A 302 -13.43 -19.57 7.56
N LEU A 303 -12.17 -19.22 7.26
CA LEU A 303 -11.84 -18.00 6.52
C LEU A 303 -12.44 -18.04 5.10
N GLY A 304 -12.31 -19.16 4.39
CA GLY A 304 -12.90 -19.30 3.05
C GLY A 304 -14.42 -19.13 3.04
N THR A 305 -15.11 -19.72 4.03
CA THR A 305 -16.56 -19.56 4.20
C THR A 305 -16.96 -18.12 4.50
N LEU A 306 -16.21 -17.45 5.37
CA LEU A 306 -16.39 -16.03 5.68
C LEU A 306 -16.24 -15.17 4.42
N VAL A 307 -15.14 -15.34 3.68
CA VAL A 307 -14.81 -14.56 2.47
C VAL A 307 -15.90 -14.71 1.40
N ILE A 308 -16.31 -15.93 1.09
CA ILE A 308 -17.36 -16.17 0.07
C ILE A 308 -18.68 -15.50 0.47
N ARG A 309 -19.05 -15.60 1.75
CA ARG A 309 -20.27 -14.97 2.27
C ARG A 309 -20.22 -13.45 2.18
N VAL A 310 -19.12 -12.83 2.63
CA VAL A 310 -19.06 -11.36 2.73
C VAL A 310 -18.89 -10.70 1.36
N LEU A 311 -18.18 -11.32 0.42
CA LEU A 311 -18.10 -10.86 -0.98
C LEU A 311 -19.46 -10.94 -1.69
N ALA A 312 -20.32 -11.88 -1.30
CA ALA A 312 -21.67 -11.98 -1.84
C ALA A 312 -22.56 -10.77 -1.47
N TYR A 313 -22.18 -9.98 -0.45
CA TYR A 313 -22.91 -8.77 -0.07
C TYR A 313 -22.72 -7.61 -1.07
N LYS A 314 -21.68 -7.66 -1.91
CA LYS A 314 -21.37 -6.65 -2.95
C LYS A 314 -21.29 -5.25 -2.37
N ASN A 315 -20.58 -5.11 -1.26
CA ASN A 315 -20.37 -3.83 -0.61
C ASN A 315 -18.89 -3.50 -0.64
N GLU A 316 -18.55 -2.36 -1.23
CA GLU A 316 -17.17 -2.00 -1.54
C GLU A 316 -16.27 -1.90 -0.28
N ALA A 317 -16.81 -1.51 0.88
CA ALA A 317 -16.03 -1.44 2.12
C ALA A 317 -15.66 -2.83 2.65
N ILE A 318 -16.59 -3.77 2.56
CA ILE A 318 -16.38 -5.16 2.93
C ILE A 318 -15.42 -5.81 1.93
N ASP A 319 -15.61 -5.56 0.63
CA ASP A 319 -14.75 -6.09 -0.43
C ASP A 319 -13.30 -5.62 -0.23
N TYR A 320 -13.09 -4.33 0.04
CA TYR A 320 -11.76 -3.78 0.37
C TYR A 320 -11.15 -4.45 1.61
N ALA A 321 -11.87 -4.49 2.74
CA ALA A 321 -11.37 -5.09 3.97
C ALA A 321 -11.07 -6.60 3.80
N THR A 322 -11.82 -7.28 2.93
CA THR A 322 -11.61 -8.70 2.61
C THR A 322 -10.30 -8.89 1.87
N VAL A 323 -10.07 -8.12 0.80
CA VAL A 323 -8.84 -8.23 0.01
C VAL A 323 -7.62 -7.86 0.85
N GLU A 324 -7.70 -6.82 1.68
CA GLU A 324 -6.63 -6.43 2.62
C GLU A 324 -6.28 -7.55 3.61
N ALA A 325 -7.28 -8.25 4.16
CA ALA A 325 -7.04 -9.39 5.05
C ALA A 325 -6.35 -10.55 4.31
N LEU A 326 -6.69 -10.78 3.03
CA LEU A 326 -6.02 -11.79 2.19
C LEU A 326 -4.59 -11.36 1.83
N CYS A 327 -4.34 -10.07 1.58
CA CYS A 327 -3.01 -9.53 1.33
C CYS A 327 -2.06 -9.77 2.52
N ALA A 328 -2.55 -9.64 3.76
CA ALA A 328 -1.76 -9.94 4.96
C ALA A 328 -1.32 -11.41 5.08
N LEU A 329 -1.97 -12.34 4.36
CA LEU A 329 -1.57 -13.74 4.25
C LEU A 329 -0.63 -14.01 3.06
N MET A 330 -0.62 -13.13 2.06
CA MET A 330 0.23 -13.24 0.86
C MET A 330 1.64 -12.72 1.08
N HIS A 331 1.81 -11.71 1.93
CA HIS A 331 3.11 -11.15 2.29
C HIS A 331 3.17 -10.88 3.80
N PRO A 332 4.20 -11.39 4.50
CA PRO A 332 4.33 -11.20 5.93
C PRO A 332 4.61 -9.72 6.29
N MET A 333 3.91 -9.21 7.29
CA MET A 333 3.99 -7.82 7.76
C MET A 333 4.97 -7.63 8.95
N HIS A 334 5.85 -8.59 9.20
CA HIS A 334 6.80 -8.60 10.32
C HIS A 334 8.19 -9.02 9.87
N ASN A 335 9.24 -8.53 10.51
CA ASN A 335 10.63 -8.73 10.07
C ASN A 335 11.14 -10.18 10.17
N ASN A 336 10.59 -10.98 11.09
CA ASN A 336 11.04 -12.35 11.38
C ASN A 336 10.26 -13.42 10.60
N TYR A 337 10.01 -13.18 9.32
CA TYR A 337 9.18 -14.05 8.51
C TYR A 337 9.96 -15.20 7.89
N GLU A 338 9.29 -16.33 7.71
CA GLU A 338 9.83 -17.54 7.09
C GLU A 338 9.26 -17.64 5.66
N LEU A 339 10.13 -17.73 4.65
CA LEU A 339 9.69 -17.78 3.25
C LEU A 339 8.86 -19.03 2.99
N ARG A 340 9.13 -20.12 3.71
CA ARG A 340 8.34 -21.35 3.62
C ARG A 340 6.87 -21.13 3.97
N THR A 341 6.58 -20.41 5.04
CA THR A 341 5.20 -20.10 5.43
C THR A 341 4.53 -19.21 4.38
N GLU A 342 5.26 -18.24 3.82
CA GLU A 342 4.77 -17.43 2.69
C GLU A 342 4.39 -18.32 1.49
N GLN A 343 5.24 -19.29 1.11
CA GLN A 343 4.95 -20.24 0.04
C GLN A 343 3.70 -21.09 0.30
N LEU A 344 3.55 -21.63 1.52
CA LEU A 344 2.41 -22.46 1.90
C LEU A 344 1.09 -21.67 1.92
N ASN A 345 1.14 -20.43 2.42
CA ASN A 345 -0.02 -19.54 2.44
C ASN A 345 -0.46 -19.19 1.02
N LYS A 346 0.48 -18.78 0.16
CA LYS A 346 0.22 -18.52 -1.28
C LYS A 346 -0.34 -19.75 -1.98
N GLN A 347 0.28 -20.92 -1.80
CA GLN A 347 -0.20 -22.16 -2.39
C GLN A 347 -1.64 -22.47 -1.97
N SER A 348 -1.97 -22.26 -0.69
CA SER A 348 -3.30 -22.53 -0.14
C SER A 348 -4.35 -21.53 -0.64
N LEU A 349 -4.04 -20.24 -0.67
CA LEU A 349 -4.94 -19.18 -1.16
C LEU A 349 -5.20 -19.29 -2.67
N LEU A 350 -4.15 -19.55 -3.45
CA LEU A 350 -4.19 -19.54 -4.91
C LEU A 350 -4.60 -20.90 -5.52
N SER A 351 -4.84 -21.91 -4.69
CA SER A 351 -5.18 -23.27 -5.15
C SER A 351 -6.52 -23.36 -5.90
N SER A 352 -7.50 -22.51 -5.56
CA SER A 352 -8.84 -22.55 -6.16
C SER A 352 -8.94 -21.58 -7.33
N VAL A 353 -9.03 -22.12 -8.56
CA VAL A 353 -9.18 -21.34 -9.80
C VAL A 353 -10.41 -20.43 -9.72
N LYS A 354 -11.56 -20.99 -9.33
CA LYS A 354 -12.84 -20.28 -9.25
C LYS A 354 -12.80 -19.12 -8.26
N PHE A 355 -12.06 -19.28 -7.16
CA PHE A 355 -11.90 -18.23 -6.16
C PHE A 355 -11.07 -17.07 -6.73
N VAL A 356 -9.95 -17.38 -7.37
CA VAL A 356 -9.12 -16.35 -8.03
C VAL A 356 -9.88 -15.64 -9.15
N GLU A 357 -10.67 -16.37 -9.95
CA GLU A 357 -11.54 -15.77 -10.97
C GLU A 357 -12.54 -14.80 -10.35
N HIS A 358 -13.19 -15.18 -9.25
CA HIS A 358 -14.12 -14.30 -8.55
C HIS A 358 -13.46 -13.00 -8.05
N LEU A 359 -12.24 -13.09 -7.51
CA LEU A 359 -11.47 -11.90 -7.11
C LEU A 359 -11.05 -11.05 -8.31
N LEU A 360 -10.69 -11.66 -9.45
CA LEU A 360 -10.34 -10.91 -10.66
C LEU A 360 -11.56 -10.23 -11.29
N ASP A 361 -12.72 -10.87 -11.23
CA ASP A 361 -13.99 -10.30 -11.72
C ASP A 361 -14.42 -9.09 -10.89
N LEU A 362 -14.01 -9.01 -9.62
CA LEU A 362 -14.17 -7.82 -8.76
C LEU A 362 -13.47 -6.60 -9.38
N ILE A 363 -12.22 -6.76 -9.88
CA ILE A 363 -11.49 -5.68 -10.54
C ILE A 363 -12.23 -5.26 -11.81
N VAL A 364 -12.62 -6.21 -12.66
CA VAL A 364 -13.34 -5.93 -13.91
C VAL A 364 -14.61 -5.13 -13.62
N HIS A 365 -15.39 -5.56 -12.63
CA HIS A 365 -16.62 -4.90 -12.22
C HIS A 365 -16.42 -3.44 -11.80
N HIS A 366 -15.42 -3.17 -10.96
CA HIS A 366 -15.12 -1.82 -10.49
C HIS A 366 -14.53 -0.92 -11.58
N VAL A 367 -13.67 -1.47 -12.45
CA VAL A 367 -13.10 -0.72 -13.58
C VAL A 367 -14.17 -0.31 -14.58
N GLU A 368 -15.10 -1.21 -14.93
CA GLU A 368 -16.17 -0.91 -15.89
C GLU A 368 -17.15 0.15 -15.35
N ARG A 369 -17.38 0.17 -14.04
CA ARG A 369 -18.25 1.14 -13.38
C ARG A 369 -17.54 2.44 -12.97
N GLY A 370 -16.22 2.44 -12.94
CA GLY A 370 -15.42 3.54 -12.40
C GLY A 370 -15.59 3.76 -10.90
N THR A 371 -15.88 2.70 -10.12
CA THR A 371 -16.06 2.75 -8.65
C THR A 371 -14.98 1.92 -7.93
N GLY A 372 -15.02 1.84 -6.59
CA GLY A 372 -14.19 0.89 -5.82
C GLY A 372 -12.68 0.98 -6.04
N TRP A 373 -12.13 2.19 -6.19
CA TRP A 373 -10.69 2.36 -6.47
C TRP A 373 -9.79 1.83 -5.35
N LEU A 374 -10.27 1.84 -4.11
CA LEU A 374 -9.58 1.18 -3.00
C LEU A 374 -9.55 -0.34 -3.14
N VAL A 375 -10.66 -0.94 -3.59
CA VAL A 375 -10.73 -2.36 -3.88
C VAL A 375 -9.75 -2.72 -4.99
N ILE A 376 -9.71 -1.91 -6.07
CA ILE A 376 -8.76 -2.08 -7.17
C ILE A 376 -7.32 -2.00 -6.66
N ALA A 377 -6.99 -1.02 -5.83
CA ALA A 377 -5.65 -0.87 -5.28
C ALA A 377 -5.23 -2.09 -4.42
N ALA A 378 -6.10 -2.55 -3.51
CA ALA A 378 -5.84 -3.74 -2.70
C ALA A 378 -5.70 -5.01 -3.56
N MET A 379 -6.48 -5.10 -4.64
CA MET A 379 -6.37 -6.18 -5.61
C MET A 379 -5.08 -6.12 -6.43
N LEU A 380 -4.57 -4.94 -6.77
CA LEU A 380 -3.26 -4.77 -7.42
C LEU A 380 -2.11 -5.16 -6.47
N ASP A 381 -2.23 -4.90 -5.17
CA ASP A 381 -1.32 -5.45 -4.15
C ASP A 381 -1.36 -6.97 -4.13
N PHE A 382 -2.57 -7.55 -4.07
CA PHE A 382 -2.76 -9.01 -4.09
C PHE A 382 -2.08 -9.65 -5.31
N LEU A 383 -2.27 -9.07 -6.50
CA LEU A 383 -1.62 -9.53 -7.73
C LEU A 383 -0.12 -9.28 -7.73
N THR A 384 0.33 -8.17 -7.15
CA THR A 384 1.76 -7.89 -7.00
C THR A 384 2.44 -8.96 -6.17
N TYR A 385 1.84 -9.37 -5.05
CA TYR A 385 2.37 -10.46 -4.23
C TYR A 385 2.32 -11.82 -4.93
N ALA A 386 1.35 -12.04 -5.83
CA ALA A 386 1.19 -13.29 -6.55
C ALA A 386 2.13 -13.43 -7.77
N ILE A 387 2.23 -12.40 -8.63
CA ILE A 387 2.86 -12.52 -9.96
C ILE A 387 4.00 -11.52 -10.23
N CYS A 388 4.14 -10.43 -9.46
CA CYS A 388 5.22 -9.48 -9.68
C CYS A 388 6.51 -9.91 -8.95
N ALA A 389 7.66 -9.78 -9.63
CA ALA A 389 8.96 -9.95 -8.96
C ALA A 389 9.22 -8.78 -7.99
N PRO A 390 9.80 -9.00 -6.80
CA PRO A 390 10.41 -10.26 -6.32
C PRO A 390 9.42 -11.23 -5.64
N TYR A 391 8.20 -10.83 -5.33
CA TYR A 391 7.25 -11.65 -4.56
C TYR A 391 6.81 -12.94 -5.27
N SER A 392 6.78 -12.94 -6.61
CA SER A 392 6.40 -14.11 -7.40
C SER A 392 7.38 -15.29 -7.30
N GLU A 393 8.56 -15.10 -6.71
CA GLU A 393 9.54 -16.17 -6.50
C GLU A 393 9.08 -17.19 -5.44
N THR A 394 8.19 -16.79 -4.53
CA THR A 394 7.54 -17.68 -3.54
C THR A 394 6.20 -18.22 -4.03
N THR A 395 5.74 -17.86 -5.22
CA THR A 395 4.53 -18.44 -5.83
C THR A 395 4.89 -19.72 -6.58
N GLY A 396 4.14 -20.81 -6.34
CA GLY A 396 4.33 -22.07 -7.05
C GLY A 396 4.15 -21.93 -8.56
N GLY A 397 4.96 -22.65 -9.35
CA GLY A 397 5.04 -22.44 -10.81
C GLY A 397 3.72 -22.70 -11.56
N GLU A 398 2.97 -23.72 -11.14
CA GLU A 398 1.66 -24.04 -11.71
C GLU A 398 0.63 -22.96 -11.38
N GLN A 399 0.56 -22.53 -10.11
CA GLN A 399 -0.33 -21.46 -9.68
C GLN A 399 0.02 -20.14 -10.36
N PHE A 400 1.31 -19.84 -10.51
CA PHE A 400 1.79 -18.67 -11.22
C PHE A 400 1.31 -18.65 -12.68
N ASP A 401 1.56 -19.73 -13.43
CA ASP A 401 1.17 -19.83 -14.84
C ASP A 401 -0.37 -19.74 -15.00
N GLN A 402 -1.12 -20.32 -14.06
CA GLN A 402 -2.58 -20.23 -14.03
C GLN A 402 -3.06 -18.79 -13.81
N ILE A 403 -2.58 -18.09 -12.78
CA ILE A 403 -2.98 -16.71 -12.48
C ILE A 403 -2.58 -15.79 -13.63
N LEU A 404 -1.38 -15.96 -14.18
CA LEU A 404 -0.91 -15.15 -15.30
C LEU A 404 -1.86 -15.22 -16.50
N ARG A 405 -2.38 -16.41 -16.83
CA ARG A 405 -3.39 -16.60 -17.88
C ARG A 405 -4.74 -15.96 -17.53
N LEU A 406 -5.20 -16.10 -16.30
CA LEU A 406 -6.47 -15.51 -15.84
C LEU A 406 -6.44 -13.98 -15.82
N VAL A 407 -5.29 -13.38 -15.50
CA VAL A 407 -5.10 -11.92 -15.55
C VAL A 407 -4.99 -11.46 -17.01
N ALA A 408 -4.23 -12.18 -17.84
CA ALA A 408 -4.07 -11.86 -19.26
C ALA A 408 -5.41 -11.90 -20.03
N SER A 409 -6.31 -12.84 -19.70
CA SER A 409 -7.65 -12.88 -20.32
C SER A 409 -8.49 -11.64 -20.03
N ARG A 410 -8.18 -10.92 -18.93
CA ARG A 410 -8.82 -9.67 -18.52
C ARG A 410 -7.96 -8.44 -18.82
N GLY A 411 -6.96 -8.58 -19.70
CA GLY A 411 -5.95 -7.55 -19.96
C GLY A 411 -6.52 -6.19 -20.36
N GLN A 412 -7.66 -6.15 -21.05
CA GLN A 412 -8.33 -4.90 -21.42
C GLN A 412 -8.68 -4.04 -20.19
N SER A 413 -9.26 -4.63 -19.14
CA SER A 413 -9.61 -3.91 -17.92
C SER A 413 -8.37 -3.35 -17.21
N PHE A 414 -7.25 -4.08 -17.24
CA PHE A 414 -5.98 -3.58 -16.69
C PHE A 414 -5.39 -2.44 -17.51
N TYR A 415 -5.51 -2.44 -18.84
CA TYR A 415 -5.05 -1.33 -19.67
C TYR A 415 -5.85 -0.04 -19.43
N ARG A 416 -7.15 -0.15 -19.12
CA ARG A 416 -7.97 1.02 -18.73
C ARG A 416 -7.47 1.68 -17.44
N LEU A 417 -6.82 0.95 -16.54
CA LEU A 417 -6.23 1.50 -15.32
C LEU A 417 -5.11 2.52 -15.60
N PHE A 418 -4.49 2.50 -16.78
CA PHE A 418 -3.50 3.52 -17.15
C PHE A 418 -4.10 4.90 -17.42
N GLN A 419 -5.42 4.99 -17.53
CA GLN A 419 -6.15 6.26 -17.65
C GLN A 419 -6.50 6.84 -16.28
N CYS A 420 -6.25 6.10 -15.19
CA CYS A 420 -6.52 6.57 -13.83
C CYS A 420 -5.62 7.76 -13.46
N PRO A 421 -6.16 8.75 -12.72
CA PRO A 421 -5.34 9.87 -12.24
C PRO A 421 -4.30 9.41 -11.19
N SER A 422 -4.61 8.34 -10.46
CA SER A 422 -3.75 7.83 -9.39
C SER A 422 -2.50 7.13 -9.95
N MET A 423 -1.33 7.71 -9.68
CA MET A 423 -0.03 7.14 -10.08
C MET A 423 0.28 5.82 -9.37
N THR A 424 -0.32 5.58 -8.21
CA THR A 424 -0.24 4.34 -7.45
C THR A 424 -0.93 3.20 -8.21
N ILE A 425 -2.15 3.44 -8.72
CA ILE A 425 -2.89 2.47 -9.54
C ILE A 425 -2.16 2.23 -10.87
N VAL A 426 -1.70 3.29 -11.53
CA VAL A 426 -0.93 3.21 -12.79
C VAL A 426 0.34 2.37 -12.59
N LYS A 427 1.06 2.58 -11.48
CA LYS A 427 2.23 1.79 -11.11
C LYS A 427 1.86 0.32 -10.90
N GLY A 428 0.78 0.02 -10.16
CA GLY A 428 0.31 -1.36 -9.91
C GLY A 428 -0.06 -2.11 -11.17
N ALA A 429 -0.90 -1.49 -12.01
CA ALA A 429 -1.24 -2.03 -13.32
C ALA A 429 0.02 -2.23 -14.19
N GLY A 430 0.98 -1.30 -14.13
CA GLY A 430 2.23 -1.36 -14.88
C GLY A 430 3.14 -2.51 -14.44
N MET A 431 3.23 -2.78 -13.13
CA MET A 431 4.00 -3.91 -12.60
C MET A 431 3.37 -5.25 -13.03
N VAL A 432 2.04 -5.36 -12.94
CA VAL A 432 1.29 -6.54 -13.40
C VAL A 432 1.50 -6.76 -14.90
N MET A 433 1.33 -5.72 -15.72
CA MET A 433 1.47 -5.81 -17.17
C MET A 433 2.90 -6.18 -17.60
N ARG A 434 3.90 -5.65 -16.91
CA ARG A 434 5.30 -6.04 -17.07
C ARG A 434 5.50 -7.53 -16.82
N ALA A 435 4.94 -8.07 -15.72
CA ALA A 435 5.06 -9.48 -15.39
C ALA A 435 4.42 -10.37 -16.47
N ILE A 436 3.26 -9.97 -17.01
CA ILE A 436 2.58 -10.71 -18.09
C ILE A 436 3.45 -10.74 -19.35
N ILE A 437 3.92 -9.59 -19.83
CA ILE A 437 4.67 -9.52 -21.11
C ILE A 437 6.00 -10.27 -21.01
N GLU A 438 6.70 -10.18 -19.88
CA GLU A 438 8.01 -10.83 -19.71
C GLU A 438 7.92 -12.35 -19.51
N GLU A 439 6.91 -12.84 -18.77
CA GLU A 439 6.86 -14.24 -18.29
C GLU A 439 5.84 -15.12 -19.02
N SER A 440 4.86 -14.56 -19.73
CA SER A 440 3.83 -15.34 -20.44
C SER A 440 4.35 -15.98 -21.74
N ASP A 441 3.51 -16.77 -22.41
CA ASP A 441 3.79 -17.31 -23.75
C ASP A 441 3.83 -16.21 -24.82
N ILE A 442 4.51 -16.51 -25.93
CA ILE A 442 4.76 -15.53 -27.00
C ILE A 442 3.45 -14.99 -27.58
N GLU A 443 2.41 -15.82 -27.68
CA GLU A 443 1.09 -15.43 -28.20
C GLU A 443 0.42 -14.42 -27.26
N THR A 444 0.35 -14.74 -25.96
CA THR A 444 -0.19 -13.85 -24.93
C THR A 444 0.61 -12.54 -24.83
N SER A 445 1.94 -12.58 -24.83
CA SER A 445 2.78 -11.38 -24.83
C SER A 445 2.49 -10.48 -26.04
N LYS A 446 2.39 -11.05 -27.25
CA LYS A 446 2.06 -10.28 -28.47
C LYS A 446 0.65 -9.69 -28.41
N ALA A 447 -0.33 -10.45 -27.92
CA ALA A 447 -1.69 -9.95 -27.73
C ALA A 447 -1.71 -8.76 -26.75
N MET A 448 -0.98 -8.85 -25.63
CA MET A 448 -0.86 -7.75 -24.67
C MET A 448 -0.14 -6.53 -25.26
N GLN A 449 0.93 -6.73 -26.04
CA GLN A 449 1.61 -5.62 -26.74
C GLN A 449 0.69 -4.90 -27.73
N MET A 450 -0.17 -5.64 -28.44
CA MET A 450 -1.17 -5.06 -29.34
C MET A 450 -2.26 -4.31 -28.58
N LEU A 451 -2.73 -4.86 -27.45
CA LEU A 451 -3.69 -4.18 -26.58
C LEU A 451 -3.17 -2.84 -26.04
N ALA A 452 -1.88 -2.73 -25.76
CA ALA A 452 -1.27 -1.46 -25.35
C ALA A 452 -1.41 -0.35 -26.39
N LEU A 453 -1.43 -0.72 -27.68
CA LEU A 453 -1.62 0.21 -28.79
C LEU A 453 -3.10 0.57 -28.96
N THR A 454 -4.00 -0.41 -28.86
CA THR A 454 -5.45 -0.18 -29.07
C THR A 454 -6.08 0.61 -27.93
N GLU A 455 -5.66 0.39 -26.69
CA GLU A 455 -6.18 1.09 -25.51
C GLU A 455 -5.47 2.45 -25.26
N GLY A 456 -4.54 2.85 -26.14
CA GLY A 456 -3.82 4.12 -26.05
C GLY A 456 -2.76 4.19 -24.93
N ALA A 457 -2.54 3.10 -24.19
CA ALA A 457 -1.56 3.03 -23.10
C ALA A 457 -0.14 3.37 -23.55
N PHE A 458 0.23 2.97 -24.77
CA PHE A 458 1.54 3.30 -25.36
C PHE A 458 1.81 4.80 -25.37
N LEU A 459 0.85 5.62 -25.80
CA LEU A 459 1.04 7.07 -25.90
C LEU A 459 1.05 7.73 -24.51
N THR A 460 0.20 7.26 -23.60
CA THR A 460 0.18 7.73 -22.20
C THR A 460 1.51 7.51 -21.53
N HIS A 461 2.07 6.29 -21.61
CA HIS A 461 3.35 5.97 -21.00
C HIS A 461 4.55 6.55 -21.76
N LEU A 462 4.45 6.78 -23.07
CA LEU A 462 5.46 7.51 -23.84
C LEU A 462 5.59 8.96 -23.33
N ARG A 463 4.45 9.63 -23.12
CA ARG A 463 4.39 10.95 -22.49
C ARG A 463 4.99 10.91 -21.08
N LEU A 464 4.57 9.94 -20.26
CA LEU A 464 5.06 9.81 -18.88
C LEU A 464 6.57 9.55 -18.81
N ALA A 465 7.11 8.73 -19.70
CA ALA A 465 8.52 8.37 -19.70
C ALA A 465 9.44 9.52 -20.17
N LEU A 466 8.99 10.34 -21.13
CA LEU A 466 9.83 11.35 -21.77
C LEU A 466 9.61 12.77 -21.22
N LEU A 467 8.36 13.16 -20.96
CA LEU A 467 7.99 14.56 -20.69
C LEU A 467 7.76 14.86 -19.21
N THR A 468 7.63 13.82 -18.38
CA THR A 468 7.47 14.01 -16.94
C THR A 468 8.72 14.63 -16.33
N SER A 469 8.50 15.76 -15.65
CA SER A 469 9.50 16.56 -14.96
C SER A 469 9.05 16.70 -13.50
N GLY A 470 9.92 16.37 -12.55
CA GLY A 470 9.60 16.40 -11.13
C GLY A 470 10.70 15.76 -10.29
N LYS A 471 10.79 16.14 -9.00
CA LYS A 471 11.70 15.52 -8.03
C LYS A 471 11.04 14.43 -7.20
N ASP A 472 9.73 14.24 -7.35
CA ASP A 472 8.96 13.27 -6.56
C ASP A 472 9.34 11.84 -6.90
N LEU A 473 9.65 11.05 -5.88
CA LEU A 473 10.12 9.67 -6.03
C LEU A 473 9.11 8.77 -6.74
N GLU A 474 7.81 8.92 -6.48
CA GLU A 474 6.76 8.14 -7.13
C GLU A 474 6.64 8.47 -8.62
N VAL A 475 6.73 9.76 -8.96
CA VAL A 475 6.72 10.26 -10.33
C VAL A 475 7.95 9.74 -11.09
N LEU A 476 9.12 9.76 -10.46
CA LEU A 476 10.35 9.20 -11.02
C LEU A 476 10.27 7.67 -11.19
N THR A 477 9.63 6.97 -10.24
CA THR A 477 9.42 5.52 -10.30
C THR A 477 8.46 5.16 -11.44
N ASN A 478 7.35 5.90 -11.58
CA ASN A 478 6.42 5.74 -12.70
C ASN A 478 7.07 6.07 -14.05
N LYS A 479 7.93 7.09 -14.11
CA LYS A 479 8.74 7.41 -15.29
C LYS A 479 9.66 6.25 -15.66
N GLN A 480 10.36 5.68 -14.69
CA GLN A 480 11.25 4.52 -14.90
C GLN A 480 10.47 3.28 -15.37
N LEU A 481 9.34 2.98 -14.72
CA LEU A 481 8.46 1.86 -15.08
C LEU A 481 7.89 2.04 -16.49
N SER A 482 7.41 3.24 -16.82
CA SER A 482 6.88 3.59 -18.14
C SER A 482 7.93 3.38 -19.22
N GLY A 483 9.17 3.81 -18.98
CA GLY A 483 10.26 3.57 -19.92
C GLY A 483 10.55 2.09 -20.16
N HIS A 484 10.49 1.28 -19.09
CA HIS A 484 10.62 -0.18 -19.21
C HIS A 484 9.48 -0.80 -20.01
N LEU A 485 8.23 -0.39 -19.76
CA LEU A 485 7.05 -0.84 -20.50
C LEU A 485 7.14 -0.50 -21.99
N ILE A 486 7.59 0.71 -22.34
CA ILE A 486 7.78 1.10 -23.74
C ILE A 486 8.81 0.19 -24.42
N GLY A 487 9.94 -0.10 -23.76
CA GLY A 487 10.93 -1.05 -24.27
C GLY A 487 10.35 -2.44 -24.50
N LEU A 488 9.50 -2.92 -23.59
CA LEU A 488 8.80 -4.20 -23.74
C LEU A 488 7.75 -4.19 -24.86
N TRP A 489 7.02 -3.08 -25.07
CA TRP A 489 6.02 -2.99 -26.12
C TRP A 489 6.60 -2.84 -27.53
N LEU A 490 7.82 -2.30 -27.65
CA LEU A 490 8.55 -2.19 -28.90
C LEU A 490 9.26 -3.49 -29.29
N ALA A 491 9.63 -4.33 -28.31
CA ALA A 491 10.34 -5.58 -28.54
C ALA A 491 9.55 -6.51 -29.48
N ASP A 492 10.15 -6.87 -30.62
CA ASP A 492 9.56 -7.73 -31.66
C ASP A 492 8.18 -7.30 -32.18
N ASN A 493 7.84 -6.00 -32.09
CA ASN A 493 6.52 -5.46 -32.45
C ASN A 493 6.62 -4.35 -33.51
N ARG A 494 6.41 -4.71 -34.79
CA ARG A 494 6.47 -3.75 -35.91
C ARG A 494 5.45 -2.61 -35.81
N PRO A 495 4.16 -2.85 -35.51
CA PRO A 495 3.18 -1.79 -35.28
C PRO A 495 3.61 -0.73 -34.25
N ALA A 496 4.19 -1.15 -33.12
CA ALA A 496 4.65 -0.20 -32.09
C ALA A 496 5.83 0.65 -32.57
N ASN A 497 6.78 0.05 -33.30
CA ASN A 497 7.91 0.76 -33.89
C ASN A 497 7.46 1.79 -34.96
N ASP A 498 6.47 1.42 -35.79
CA ASP A 498 5.87 2.34 -36.76
C ASP A 498 5.14 3.49 -36.07
N LEU A 499 4.39 3.21 -34.99
CA LEU A 499 3.72 4.25 -34.20
C LEU A 499 4.73 5.23 -33.57
N LEU A 500 5.81 4.73 -32.95
CA LEU A 500 6.86 5.58 -32.37
C LEU A 500 7.52 6.44 -33.47
N SER A 501 7.86 5.82 -34.60
CA SER A 501 8.44 6.51 -35.75
C SER A 501 7.52 7.62 -36.25
N ARG A 502 6.21 7.36 -36.37
CA ARG A 502 5.19 8.34 -36.78
C ARG A 502 5.01 9.49 -35.78
N CYS A 503 5.12 9.21 -34.48
CA CYS A 503 5.06 10.25 -33.46
C CYS A 503 6.24 11.21 -33.61
N LEU A 504 7.43 10.70 -33.93
CA LEU A 504 8.63 11.53 -34.07
C LEU A 504 8.73 12.21 -35.46
N THR A 505 8.32 11.55 -36.55
CA THR A 505 8.37 12.12 -37.93
C THR A 505 7.45 13.31 -38.14
N LYS A 506 6.35 13.43 -37.38
CA LYS A 506 5.43 14.56 -37.53
C LYS A 506 5.94 15.89 -36.96
N ILE A 507 7.00 15.87 -36.15
CA ILE A 507 7.48 17.04 -35.39
C ILE A 507 8.93 17.40 -35.74
N ALA A 508 9.79 16.42 -36.01
CA ALA A 508 11.18 16.66 -36.40
C ALA A 508 11.37 16.43 -37.91
N PHE A 509 12.06 17.36 -38.59
CA PHE A 509 12.31 17.31 -40.04
C PHE A 509 13.13 16.07 -40.48
N GLN A 510 13.72 15.34 -39.53
CA GLN A 510 14.28 14.00 -39.77
C GLN A 510 14.46 13.30 -38.40
N PRO A 511 13.61 12.32 -38.04
CA PRO A 511 13.64 11.71 -36.70
C PRO A 511 14.64 10.54 -36.59
N ARG A 512 15.34 10.20 -37.68
CA ARG A 512 16.26 9.05 -37.71
C ARG A 512 17.38 9.22 -36.69
N GLY A 513 17.97 10.41 -36.56
CA GLY A 513 19.04 10.64 -35.59
C GLY A 513 18.64 10.39 -34.13
N LEU A 514 17.37 10.62 -33.76
CA LEU A 514 16.88 10.26 -32.42
C LEU A 514 16.63 8.76 -32.26
N LEU A 515 16.04 8.13 -33.28
CA LEU A 515 15.78 6.69 -33.29
C LEU A 515 17.06 5.86 -33.29
N ASP A 516 18.14 6.35 -33.90
CA ASP A 516 19.45 5.69 -33.93
C ASP A 516 20.01 5.47 -32.50
N PHE A 517 19.62 6.29 -31.52
CA PHE A 517 19.99 6.08 -30.12
C PHE A 517 19.30 4.87 -29.47
N LEU A 518 18.15 4.41 -29.98
CA LEU A 518 17.50 3.19 -29.50
C LEU A 518 18.27 1.93 -29.91
N ASP A 519 18.89 1.95 -31.09
CA ASP A 519 19.66 0.84 -31.64
C ASP A 519 21.15 0.89 -31.26
N SER A 520 21.59 2.00 -30.65
CA SER A 520 22.98 2.21 -30.24
C SER A 520 23.36 1.38 -29.00
N ASN A 521 24.58 0.83 -29.01
CA ASN A 521 25.17 0.12 -27.87
C ASN A 521 25.88 1.05 -26.87
N ALA A 522 25.78 2.38 -27.03
CA ALA A 522 26.45 3.33 -26.15
C ALA A 522 25.80 3.36 -24.75
N VAL A 523 26.63 3.55 -23.72
CA VAL A 523 26.18 3.60 -22.32
C VAL A 523 25.81 5.03 -21.95
N VAL A 524 24.76 5.19 -21.14
CA VAL A 524 24.37 6.50 -20.61
C VAL A 524 25.50 7.04 -19.71
N PRO A 525 25.95 8.30 -19.89
CA PRO A 525 27.01 8.90 -19.08
C PRO A 525 26.71 9.05 -17.58
N VAL A 526 25.47 8.80 -17.15
CA VAL A 526 24.99 8.95 -15.78
C VAL A 526 24.61 7.59 -15.22
N LYS A 527 25.06 7.29 -13.99
CA LYS A 527 24.62 6.11 -13.24
C LYS A 527 23.22 6.37 -12.68
N ASP A 528 22.20 5.89 -13.37
CA ASP A 528 20.83 5.93 -12.84
C ASP A 528 20.69 5.00 -11.63
N VAL A 529 20.18 5.54 -10.53
CA VAL A 529 19.74 4.75 -9.37
C VAL A 529 18.52 3.95 -9.80
N ASN A 530 18.57 2.62 -9.63
CA ASN A 530 17.38 1.80 -9.85
C ASN A 530 16.40 2.03 -8.71
N LEU A 531 15.36 2.83 -8.95
CA LEU A 531 14.36 3.19 -7.93
C LEU A 531 13.40 2.03 -7.62
N LEU A 532 13.38 1.02 -8.49
CA LEU A 532 12.75 -0.29 -8.24
C LEU A 532 13.76 -1.17 -7.47
N ILE A 533 14.12 -0.77 -6.25
CA ILE A 533 15.07 -1.52 -5.40
C ILE A 533 14.45 -2.88 -5.06
N PRO A 534 15.12 -4.03 -5.29
CA PRO A 534 14.56 -5.37 -5.06
C PRO A 534 14.68 -5.84 -3.60
N ARG A 535 13.65 -6.53 -3.07
CA ARG A 535 13.77 -7.48 -1.94
C ARG A 535 14.61 -8.67 -2.41
N ASN A 536 15.64 -9.03 -1.64
CA ASN A 536 16.53 -10.14 -1.96
C ASN A 536 16.07 -11.45 -1.29
N ASN A 537 15.16 -12.17 -1.95
CA ASN A 537 14.66 -13.45 -1.43
C ASN A 537 15.75 -14.52 -1.35
N LEU A 538 16.81 -14.43 -2.17
CA LEU A 538 17.91 -15.38 -2.14
C LEU A 538 18.72 -15.25 -0.84
N GLU A 539 19.02 -14.02 -0.42
CA GLU A 539 19.65 -13.76 0.88
C GLU A 539 18.78 -14.23 2.04
N ALA A 540 17.47 -13.94 1.98
CA ALA A 540 16.51 -14.40 2.99
C ALA A 540 16.45 -15.94 3.09
N ALA A 541 16.35 -16.66 1.96
CA ALA A 541 16.35 -18.12 1.93
C ALA A 541 17.67 -18.72 2.45
N THR A 542 18.80 -18.09 2.13
CA THR A 542 20.13 -18.52 2.63
C THR A 542 20.24 -18.32 4.14
N ASN A 543 19.71 -17.21 4.66
CA ASN A 543 19.67 -16.94 6.10
C ASN A 543 18.73 -17.90 6.83
N GLU A 544 17.58 -18.25 6.25
CA GLU A 544 16.65 -19.24 6.81
C GLU A 544 17.31 -20.62 6.91
N GLN A 545 17.98 -21.10 5.85
CA GLN A 545 18.73 -22.36 5.88
C GLN A 545 19.83 -22.37 6.97
N ARG A 546 20.55 -21.25 7.13
CA ARG A 546 21.56 -21.11 8.19
C ARG A 546 20.92 -21.15 9.58
N GLN A 547 19.81 -20.45 9.79
CA GLN A 547 19.09 -20.44 11.06
C GLN A 547 18.52 -21.82 11.40
N SER A 548 17.92 -22.54 10.43
CA SER A 548 17.43 -23.90 10.62
C SER A 548 18.55 -24.86 11.02
N ALA A 549 19.72 -24.78 10.40
CA ALA A 549 20.89 -25.60 10.74
C ALA A 549 21.45 -25.28 12.14
N VAL A 550 21.41 -24.01 12.57
CA VAL A 550 21.81 -23.60 13.94
C VAL A 550 20.80 -24.09 14.97
N LYS A 551 19.50 -23.96 14.71
CA LYS A 551 18.43 -24.49 15.58
C LYS A 551 18.52 -26.00 15.73
N GLU A 552 18.80 -26.73 14.64
CA GLU A 552 18.98 -28.18 14.68
C GLU A 552 20.18 -28.58 15.56
N LYS A 553 21.30 -27.85 15.48
CA LYS A 553 22.45 -28.07 16.37
C LYS A 553 22.11 -27.79 17.83
N PHE A 554 21.34 -26.73 18.09
CA PHE A 554 20.94 -26.35 19.46
C PHE A 554 19.93 -27.34 20.05
N GLU A 555 18.95 -27.80 19.27
CA GLU A 555 18.01 -28.85 19.69
C GLU A 555 18.71 -30.20 19.88
N ASN A 556 19.64 -30.57 18.99
CA ASN A 556 20.45 -31.77 19.19
C ASN A 556 21.32 -31.65 20.46
N PHE A 557 21.85 -30.47 20.76
CA PHE A 557 22.55 -30.20 22.01
C PHE A 557 21.63 -30.27 23.23
N ARG A 558 20.39 -29.75 23.12
CA ARG A 558 19.38 -29.82 24.18
C ARG A 558 18.94 -31.25 24.45
N VAL A 559 18.60 -32.02 23.41
CA VAL A 559 18.25 -33.45 23.52
C VAL A 559 19.42 -34.26 24.06
N MET A 560 20.66 -33.92 23.70
CA MET A 560 21.86 -34.54 24.25
C MET A 560 22.09 -34.16 25.73
N ALA A 561 21.80 -32.91 26.10
CA ALA A 561 21.87 -32.43 27.48
C ALA A 561 20.76 -33.04 28.35
N GLU A 562 19.52 -33.12 27.86
CA GLU A 562 18.39 -33.81 28.49
C GLU A 562 18.69 -35.31 28.64
N ALA A 563 19.23 -35.98 27.62
CA ALA A 563 19.64 -37.38 27.73
C ALA A 563 20.81 -37.59 28.71
N SER A 564 21.70 -36.61 28.86
CA SER A 564 22.78 -36.63 29.84
C SER A 564 22.27 -36.35 31.26
N PHE A 565 21.26 -35.50 31.39
CA PHE A 565 20.56 -35.20 32.63
C PHE A 565 19.71 -36.39 33.09
N ASP A 566 19.03 -37.07 32.17
CA ASP A 566 18.31 -38.33 32.40
C ASP A 566 19.24 -39.46 32.84
N ARG A 567 20.45 -39.56 32.27
CA ARG A 567 21.49 -40.49 32.77
C ARG A 567 21.97 -40.12 34.18
N PHE A 568 22.02 -38.84 34.51
CA PHE A 568 22.39 -38.35 35.83
C PHE A 568 21.29 -38.65 36.86
N ILE A 569 20.01 -38.51 36.48
CA ILE A 569 18.83 -38.84 37.30
C ILE A 569 18.70 -40.35 37.51
N GLN A 570 19.03 -41.18 36.51
CA GLN A 570 19.08 -42.64 36.64
C GLN A 570 20.12 -43.12 37.68
N HIS A 571 21.13 -42.31 38.00
CA HIS A 571 22.12 -42.62 39.04
C HIS A 571 21.66 -42.26 40.46
N TRP A 572 20.52 -41.58 40.61
CA TRP A 572 19.86 -41.34 41.89
C TRP A 572 18.60 -42.19 41.97
N ASN A 573 18.65 -43.26 42.77
CA ASN A 573 17.54 -44.21 43.00
C ASN A 573 16.25 -43.51 43.48
N LEU A 574 15.43 -43.03 42.55
CA LEU A 574 14.02 -42.72 42.76
C LEU A 574 13.19 -43.60 41.81
N GLU A 575 13.27 -44.90 42.04
CA GLU A 575 12.75 -45.94 41.15
C GLU A 575 11.23 -46.14 41.24
N GLN A 576 10.47 -45.18 41.77
CA GLN A 576 9.01 -45.28 41.81
C GLN A 576 8.33 -43.96 41.46
N LYS A 577 7.66 -44.00 40.29
CA LYS A 577 6.66 -43.05 39.73
C LYS A 577 7.15 -41.99 38.74
N LEU A 578 7.55 -42.40 37.53
CA LEU A 578 7.38 -41.56 36.33
C LEU A 578 7.13 -42.41 35.06
N ASN A 579 5.94 -43.03 34.97
CA ASN A 579 5.41 -43.61 33.72
C ASN A 579 4.53 -42.60 32.96
N PHE A 580 5.03 -41.38 32.74
CA PHE A 580 4.32 -40.34 31.98
C PHE A 580 5.27 -39.55 31.08
N ILE A 581 5.79 -40.20 30.04
CA ILE A 581 6.33 -39.47 28.88
C ILE A 581 5.76 -40.15 27.63
N PRO A 582 4.80 -39.52 26.92
CA PRO A 582 4.41 -39.99 25.60
C PRO A 582 5.62 -39.81 24.69
N ARG A 583 6.12 -40.89 24.09
CA ARG A 583 7.01 -40.81 22.93
C ARG A 583 6.29 -39.99 21.87
N ARG A 584 6.74 -38.74 21.64
CA ARG A 584 6.31 -37.94 20.49
C ARG A 584 6.53 -38.78 19.24
N GLN A 585 5.44 -39.14 18.56
CA GLN A 585 5.52 -39.75 17.24
C GLN A 585 6.28 -38.79 16.31
N ASP A 586 7.25 -39.34 15.60
CA ASP A 586 8.08 -38.67 14.62
C ASP A 586 7.22 -37.97 13.53
N ASP A 587 6.95 -36.68 13.69
CA ASP A 587 6.51 -35.81 12.58
C ASP A 587 7.69 -35.63 11.61
N LYS A 588 7.87 -36.62 10.73
CA LYS A 588 8.80 -36.58 9.60
C LYS A 588 8.27 -35.73 8.43
N GLN A 589 7.71 -34.54 8.69
CA GLN A 589 7.71 -33.47 7.68
C GLN A 589 9.05 -32.71 7.75
N ARG A 590 10.14 -33.47 7.59
CA ARG A 590 11.52 -32.95 7.62
C ARG A 590 11.76 -32.09 6.37
N GLN A 591 11.81 -30.78 6.62
CA GLN A 591 12.53 -29.72 5.90
C GLN A 591 12.94 -30.01 4.45
N ILE A 592 11.99 -29.87 3.53
CA ILE A 592 12.33 -29.64 2.12
C ILE A 592 12.89 -28.20 2.03
N PRO A 593 14.07 -27.98 1.41
CA PRO A 593 14.64 -26.65 1.28
C PRO A 593 13.70 -25.73 0.50
N VAL A 594 13.55 -24.48 0.97
CA VAL A 594 12.77 -23.44 0.29
C VAL A 594 13.32 -23.28 -1.12
N THR A 595 12.52 -23.69 -2.11
CA THR A 595 12.89 -23.62 -3.52
C THR A 595 12.16 -22.45 -4.13
N LEU A 596 12.92 -21.42 -4.53
CA LEU A 596 12.38 -20.24 -5.18
C LEU A 596 12.14 -20.50 -6.66
N ARG A 597 11.01 -20.03 -7.18
CA ARG A 597 10.70 -20.05 -8.60
C ARG A 597 11.70 -19.16 -9.35
N LYS A 598 12.34 -19.71 -10.38
CA LYS A 598 13.18 -18.94 -11.29
C LYS A 598 12.30 -18.15 -12.27
N ARG A 599 12.45 -16.82 -12.27
CA ARG A 599 11.79 -15.90 -13.21
C ARG A 599 12.08 -16.29 -14.66
N ARG A 600 11.05 -16.32 -15.51
CA ARG A 600 11.17 -16.59 -16.95
C ARG A 600 11.16 -15.25 -17.69
N GLN A 601 12.28 -14.82 -18.29
CA GLN A 601 12.30 -13.61 -19.13
C GLN A 601 12.30 -14.02 -20.60
N ARG A 602 11.11 -14.25 -21.15
CA ARG A 602 10.92 -14.69 -22.54
C ARG A 602 11.01 -13.53 -23.53
N VAL A 603 10.41 -12.39 -23.18
CA VAL A 603 10.61 -11.12 -23.90
C VAL A 603 11.66 -10.31 -23.16
N LYS A 604 12.70 -9.87 -23.88
CA LYS A 604 13.75 -9.00 -23.34
C LYS A 604 13.71 -7.66 -24.05
N ASN A 605 13.92 -6.58 -23.30
CA ASN A 605 14.12 -5.28 -23.89
C ASN A 605 15.49 -5.26 -24.60
N SER A 606 15.48 -5.33 -25.92
CA SER A 606 16.69 -5.23 -26.76
C SER A 606 17.08 -3.78 -27.07
N LEU A 607 16.18 -2.82 -26.85
CA LEU A 607 16.37 -1.43 -27.22
C LEU A 607 17.02 -0.63 -26.09
N ASN A 608 17.90 0.29 -26.46
CA ASN A 608 18.57 1.20 -25.54
C ASN A 608 17.68 2.40 -25.18
N TRP A 609 16.55 2.10 -24.54
CA TRP A 609 15.59 3.10 -24.08
C TRP A 609 16.22 4.18 -23.20
N LYS A 610 17.19 3.79 -22.36
CA LYS A 610 17.86 4.71 -21.44
C LYS A 610 18.65 5.78 -22.18
N LEU A 611 19.42 5.39 -23.20
CA LEU A 611 20.17 6.33 -24.02
C LEU A 611 19.24 7.25 -24.81
N PHE A 612 18.19 6.68 -25.40
CA PHE A 612 17.18 7.46 -26.10
C PHE A 612 16.55 8.54 -25.20
N ALA A 613 16.06 8.16 -24.02
CA ALA A 613 15.45 9.11 -23.08
C ALA A 613 16.43 10.17 -22.59
N TYR A 614 17.71 9.81 -22.41
CA TYR A 614 18.77 10.74 -22.06
C TYR A 614 19.04 11.78 -23.15
N GLN A 615 19.15 11.33 -24.41
CA GLN A 615 19.38 12.22 -25.54
C GLN A 615 18.16 13.04 -25.91
N PHE A 616 16.95 12.53 -25.65
CA PHE A 616 15.71 13.26 -25.83
C PHE A 616 15.66 14.56 -25.01
N GLY A 617 16.25 14.58 -23.81
CA GLY A 617 16.30 15.78 -22.97
C GLY A 617 17.33 16.84 -23.40
N ARG A 618 18.13 16.58 -24.44
CA ARG A 618 19.26 17.43 -24.86
C ARG A 618 19.00 18.11 -26.18
N ASP A 619 19.68 19.23 -26.41
CA ASP A 619 19.64 19.90 -27.71
C ASP A 619 20.57 19.22 -28.71
N HIS A 620 20.06 18.98 -29.91
CA HIS A 620 20.79 18.46 -31.06
C HIS A 620 20.61 19.39 -32.25
N SER A 621 21.71 19.69 -32.92
CA SER A 621 21.77 20.54 -34.13
C SER A 621 22.65 19.87 -35.19
N GLN A 622 22.29 18.64 -35.54
CA GLN A 622 22.96 17.88 -36.59
C GLN A 622 22.19 18.01 -37.91
N ALA A 623 22.85 17.76 -39.04
CA ALA A 623 22.23 17.89 -40.37
C ALA A 623 21.02 16.96 -40.57
N ASP A 624 20.98 15.86 -39.81
CA ASP A 624 19.99 14.80 -39.78
C ASP A 624 19.10 14.82 -38.53
N LEU A 625 19.29 15.78 -37.61
CA LEU A 625 18.49 15.93 -36.40
C LEU A 625 18.50 17.38 -35.90
N LEU A 626 17.35 18.06 -36.04
CA LEU A 626 17.07 19.31 -35.35
C LEU A 626 16.15 19.04 -34.17
N TRP A 627 16.69 19.11 -32.97
CA TRP A 627 15.95 18.87 -31.73
C TRP A 627 16.35 19.87 -30.66
N ASN A 628 15.49 20.85 -30.39
CA ASN A 628 15.69 21.91 -29.41
C ASN A 628 14.50 22.01 -28.44
N GLU A 629 14.56 22.97 -27.52
CA GLU A 629 13.48 23.23 -26.55
C GLU A 629 12.12 23.44 -27.23
N LYS A 630 12.07 24.23 -28.31
CA LYS A 630 10.83 24.48 -29.06
C LYS A 630 10.25 23.20 -29.68
N THR A 631 11.08 22.36 -30.30
CA THR A 631 10.60 21.07 -30.85
C THR A 631 10.14 20.10 -29.75
N ARG A 632 10.73 20.18 -28.55
CA ARG A 632 10.28 19.41 -27.38
C ARG A 632 8.93 19.92 -26.87
N GLU A 633 8.71 21.22 -26.83
CA GLU A 633 7.41 21.82 -26.50
C GLU A 633 6.34 21.41 -27.50
N GLU A 634 6.62 21.51 -28.81
CA GLU A 634 5.70 21.05 -29.86
C GLU A 634 5.37 19.56 -29.71
N PHE A 635 6.37 18.72 -29.40
CA PHE A 635 6.14 17.31 -29.08
C PHE A 635 5.25 17.13 -27.85
N SER A 636 5.45 17.92 -26.80
CA SER A 636 4.60 17.92 -25.61
C SER A 636 3.14 18.25 -25.95
N TYR A 637 2.90 19.29 -26.76
CA TYR A 637 1.56 19.66 -27.22
C TYR A 637 0.91 18.56 -28.06
N VAL A 638 1.62 18.01 -29.04
CA VAL A 638 1.10 16.92 -29.90
C VAL A 638 0.79 15.68 -29.08
N MET A 639 1.66 15.27 -28.16
CA MET A 639 1.42 14.14 -27.27
C MET A 639 0.23 14.39 -26.35
N GLY A 640 0.10 15.59 -25.80
CA GLY A 640 -1.08 15.99 -25.02
C GLY A 640 -2.37 15.84 -25.83
N PHE A 641 -2.38 16.34 -27.07
CA PHE A 641 -3.53 16.23 -27.97
C PHE A 641 -3.84 14.78 -28.37
N LEU A 642 -2.83 13.98 -28.69
CA LEU A 642 -3.01 12.57 -29.05
C LEU A 642 -3.59 11.74 -27.90
N VAL A 643 -3.10 11.93 -26.67
CA VAL A 643 -3.64 11.25 -25.48
C VAL A 643 -5.11 11.64 -25.23
N ILE A 644 -5.44 12.92 -25.41
CA ILE A 644 -6.83 13.40 -25.30
C ILE A 644 -7.70 12.81 -26.41
N LEU A 645 -7.22 12.77 -27.65
CA LEU A 645 -7.95 12.16 -28.76
C LEU A 645 -8.18 10.67 -28.57
N THR A 646 -7.21 9.91 -28.05
CA THR A 646 -7.43 8.50 -27.73
C THR A 646 -8.54 8.31 -26.70
N PHE A 647 -8.64 9.22 -25.73
CA PHE A 647 -9.72 9.23 -24.74
C PHE A 647 -11.09 9.51 -25.40
N PHE A 648 -11.17 10.52 -26.27
CA PHE A 648 -12.42 10.89 -26.96
C PHE A 648 -12.83 9.89 -28.05
N ALA A 649 -11.90 9.31 -28.78
CA ALA A 649 -12.19 8.29 -29.80
C ALA A 649 -12.80 7.03 -29.15
N PHE A 650 -12.33 6.68 -27.95
CA PHE A 650 -12.90 5.61 -27.15
C PHE A 650 -14.34 5.94 -26.69
N LEU A 651 -14.57 7.18 -26.25
CA LEU A 651 -15.90 7.68 -25.89
C LEU A 651 -16.86 7.65 -27.10
N PHE A 652 -16.36 8.00 -28.28
CA PHE A 652 -17.14 8.03 -29.53
C PHE A 652 -17.53 6.60 -29.99
N VAL A 653 -16.64 5.63 -29.84
CA VAL A 653 -16.95 4.21 -30.11
C VAL A 653 -17.97 3.67 -29.10
N LEU A 654 -17.87 4.01 -27.82
CA LEU A 654 -18.86 3.60 -26.80
C LEU A 654 -20.25 4.21 -27.06
N VAL A 655 -20.31 5.51 -27.38
CA VAL A 655 -21.58 6.21 -27.65
C VAL A 655 -22.24 5.74 -28.96
N TRP A 656 -21.45 5.36 -29.97
CA TRP A 656 -22.00 4.91 -31.26
C TRP A 656 -22.32 3.41 -31.29
N CYS A 657 -21.61 2.56 -30.54
CA CYS A 657 -21.87 1.13 -30.48
C CYS A 657 -23.05 0.74 -29.56
N GLY A 658 -23.75 1.68 -28.94
CA GLY A 658 -25.00 1.42 -28.23
C GLY A 658 -24.85 0.44 -27.05
N PHE A 659 -23.87 0.70 -26.18
CA PHE A 659 -23.83 0.10 -24.83
C PHE A 659 -24.35 1.08 -23.79
#